data_AF-A0A0A7S3R7-F1
#
_entry.id   AF-A0A0A7S3R7-F1
#
_cell.length_a   1.000
_cell.length_b   1.000
_cell.length_c   1.000
_cell.angle_alpha   90.00
_cell.angle_beta   90.00
_cell.angle_gamma   90.00
#
_symmetry.space_group_name_H-M   'P 1'
#
loop_
_entity.id
_entity.type
_entity.pdbx_description
1 polymer ?
#
loop_
_entity_poly.entity_id
_entity_poly.type
_entity_poly.pdbx_seq_one_letter_code
_entity_poly.pdbx_strand_id
1 'polypeptide(L)'
;MSFSMGAFTFFGIIVGIIAIVLVGFVALFKSFYIKVPQGTALIVNDMTSKPKVHFTGALVYPIIYKKEFMKISLISFDVERRGKDGLICRDNLRADICVAFYLRVNETTEDVLKVAKSIGVDRASDQKAVSSLFSAKFSEALKTVGKQFELAKLFEDRMNFRERIIDVIGKDLNGYALEDVAIDYLEQTPIKSLDPDNIFDAEGINKITSITAVHKDETNKRERDLELALKKKDTETIEAKLELERQQADAEARQKREIETIRARELAETLKVQEEERLKAEQARIQSQQEIEVKEENRLREVEVAQQNRLRAVAIEEERVERARLLEVVAREREVELQRIDKDKALEEERKNIANVIRERVSVEKTVAIEEEHIKEVREISKADREKQVTVLEAQAKAEQELVKQVKQAEANEQAAKHEAVEISIIAQAKLEAAAKDADAKKQLAQGVEAEEAAMGLAEATVRKAKAEADEKEGLILARISAEQGLAEAKVIEAKAAALEKQGLTEAKILEEKLSAQARGDERIGMAKATATKEQGLADALVIRERLTAEANGLVEKFQALGTMNEQSKNHEEFRLALDKGLEQALAGIAANKEIAKEQAEVLAAAFSKANIEIVGGNDNFFNSFSKAITIGKAIEGTVNESPVLQSALQTVLSRIAGNDKDSNNKGNSVNTDLKALAKQFLSSPDNQS
;
A
#
# COMPACT_ATOMS: atom_id res chain seq x y z
N MET A 1 -13.19 57.99 111.22
CA MET A 1 -12.98 57.25 109.95
C MET A 1 -14.26 57.23 109.13
N SER A 2 -14.63 58.35 108.50
CA SER A 2 -15.88 58.42 107.71
C SER A 2 -15.86 59.50 106.61
N PHE A 3 -14.68 59.97 106.20
CA PHE A 3 -14.53 60.96 105.12
C PHE A 3 -13.89 60.40 103.84
N SER A 4 -13.48 59.11 103.85
CA SER A 4 -12.89 58.46 102.67
C SER A 4 -13.96 57.86 101.74
N MET A 5 -15.06 57.32 102.27
CA MET A 5 -16.03 56.55 101.47
C MET A 5 -16.80 57.39 100.44
N GLY A 6 -17.10 58.66 100.74
CA GLY A 6 -17.90 59.56 99.86
C GLY A 6 -17.13 60.07 98.64
N ALA A 7 -15.82 60.28 98.76
CA ALA A 7 -14.97 60.71 97.64
C ALA A 7 -14.78 59.57 96.62
N PHE A 8 -14.63 58.32 97.08
CA PHE A 8 -14.56 57.15 96.21
C PHE A 8 -15.87 56.89 95.46
N THR A 9 -17.04 57.13 96.09
CA THR A 9 -18.33 56.98 95.41
C THR A 9 -18.58 58.06 94.36
N PHE A 10 -18.20 59.32 94.61
CA PHE A 10 -18.38 60.42 93.64
C PHE A 10 -17.41 60.29 92.46
N PHE A 11 -16.16 59.90 92.71
CA PHE A 11 -15.18 59.60 91.66
C PHE A 11 -15.61 58.37 90.84
N GLY A 12 -16.16 57.34 91.47
CA GLY A 12 -16.71 56.16 90.78
C GLY A 12 -17.90 56.48 89.87
N ILE A 13 -18.79 57.41 90.26
CA ILE A 13 -19.90 57.86 89.41
C ILE A 13 -19.39 58.66 88.22
N ILE A 14 -18.42 59.56 88.40
CA ILE A 14 -17.82 60.33 87.30
C ILE A 14 -17.11 59.40 86.31
N VAL A 15 -16.30 58.45 86.82
CA VAL A 15 -15.63 57.45 85.99
C VAL A 15 -16.66 56.56 85.28
N GLY A 16 -17.75 56.19 85.94
CA GLY A 16 -18.86 55.44 85.35
C GLY A 16 -19.58 56.19 84.22
N ILE A 17 -19.87 57.48 84.40
CA ILE A 17 -20.47 58.33 83.37
C ILE A 17 -19.53 58.50 82.19
N ILE A 18 -18.24 58.75 82.43
CA ILE A 18 -17.23 58.85 81.37
C ILE A 18 -17.14 57.51 80.62
N ALA A 19 -17.15 56.39 81.31
CA ALA A 19 -17.15 55.07 80.69
C ALA A 19 -18.42 54.83 79.84
N ILE A 20 -19.61 55.24 80.30
CA ILE A 20 -20.86 55.13 79.54
C ILE A 20 -20.83 56.02 78.29
N VAL A 21 -20.35 57.26 78.40
CA VAL A 21 -20.19 58.18 77.26
C VAL A 21 -19.20 57.61 76.26
N LEU A 22 -18.09 57.03 76.73
CA LEU A 22 -17.06 56.45 75.88
C LEU A 22 -17.56 55.18 75.19
N VAL A 23 -18.30 54.30 75.89
CA VAL A 23 -18.97 53.14 75.30
C VAL A 23 -20.04 53.57 74.29
N GLY A 24 -20.81 54.61 74.60
CA GLY A 24 -21.79 55.22 73.69
C GLY A 24 -21.14 55.77 72.42
N PHE A 25 -19.98 56.42 72.55
CA PHE A 25 -19.20 56.93 71.43
C PHE A 25 -18.64 55.79 70.57
N VAL A 26 -18.11 54.73 71.18
CA VAL A 26 -17.63 53.53 70.47
C VAL A 26 -18.78 52.81 69.75
N ALA A 27 -19.96 52.73 70.37
CA ALA A 27 -21.15 52.16 69.76
C ALA A 27 -21.64 52.99 68.56
N LEU A 28 -21.63 54.33 68.67
CA LEU A 28 -21.91 55.25 67.56
C LEU A 28 -20.91 55.08 66.42
N PHE A 29 -19.61 55.03 66.72
CA PHE A 29 -18.57 54.85 65.73
C PHE A 29 -18.71 53.50 65.00
N LYS A 30 -19.01 52.43 65.75
CA LYS A 30 -19.32 51.11 65.19
C LYS A 30 -20.56 51.14 64.29
N SER A 31 -21.60 51.90 64.67
CA SER A 31 -22.83 52.02 63.89
C SER A 31 -22.65 52.82 62.60
N PHE A 32 -21.71 53.78 62.58
CA PHE A 32 -21.44 54.63 61.42
C PHE A 32 -20.40 54.03 60.47
N TYR A 33 -19.57 53.10 60.95
CA TYR A 33 -18.58 52.44 60.11
C TYR A 33 -19.21 51.29 59.32
N ILE A 34 -19.42 51.52 58.02
CA ILE A 34 -19.99 50.54 57.12
C ILE A 34 -18.86 49.76 56.46
N LYS A 35 -18.81 48.46 56.73
CA LYS A 35 -17.88 47.52 56.07
C LYS A 35 -18.44 47.14 54.70
N VAL A 36 -17.56 47.10 53.71
CA VAL A 36 -17.92 46.78 52.33
C VAL A 36 -17.56 45.31 52.05
N PRO A 37 -18.50 44.47 51.57
CA PRO A 37 -18.18 43.11 51.16
C PRO A 37 -17.29 43.12 49.91
N GLN A 38 -16.42 42.12 49.79
CA GLN A 38 -15.54 41.97 48.63
C GLN A 38 -16.36 41.89 47.33
N GLY A 39 -15.83 42.46 46.25
CA GLY A 39 -16.54 42.56 44.98
C GLY A 39 -17.63 43.63 44.93
N THR A 40 -17.71 44.52 45.92
CA THR A 40 -18.58 45.71 45.88
C THR A 40 -17.79 46.98 46.18
N ALA A 41 -18.21 48.08 45.59
CA ALA A 41 -17.71 49.42 45.84
C ALA A 41 -18.80 50.23 46.54
N LEU A 42 -18.43 50.90 47.64
CA LEU A 42 -19.29 51.82 48.35
C LEU A 42 -19.08 53.23 47.81
N ILE A 43 -20.12 53.79 47.22
CA ILE A 43 -20.16 55.17 46.75
C ILE A 43 -20.84 55.99 47.85
N VAL A 44 -20.12 56.95 48.41
CA VAL A 44 -20.63 57.85 49.45
C VAL A 44 -20.74 59.24 48.85
N ASN A 45 -21.97 59.74 48.85
CA ASN A 45 -22.24 61.12 48.47
C ASN A 45 -22.21 62.00 49.73
N ASP A 46 -21.07 62.65 49.96
CA ASP A 46 -20.86 63.63 51.02
C ASP A 46 -21.32 65.03 50.55
N MET A 47 -21.22 66.04 51.42
CA MET A 47 -21.41 67.47 51.07
C MET A 47 -20.32 68.04 50.13
N THR A 48 -19.46 67.19 49.55
CA THR A 48 -18.36 67.58 48.65
C THR A 48 -18.81 67.51 47.19
N SER A 49 -18.20 68.31 46.32
CA SER A 49 -18.54 68.38 44.89
C SER A 49 -18.26 67.11 44.07
N LYS A 50 -17.53 66.12 44.61
CA LYS A 50 -17.32 64.81 43.98
C LYS A 50 -17.66 63.68 44.98
N PRO A 51 -18.51 62.71 44.61
CA PRO A 51 -18.74 61.51 45.42
C PRO A 51 -17.44 60.72 45.59
N LYS A 52 -17.28 60.08 46.75
CA LYS A 52 -16.09 59.27 47.07
C LYS A 52 -16.41 57.78 46.96
N VAL A 53 -15.44 57.00 46.51
CA VAL A 53 -15.55 55.55 46.34
C VAL A 53 -14.63 54.85 47.34
N HIS A 54 -15.15 53.87 48.06
CA HIS A 54 -14.42 53.08 49.04
C HIS A 54 -14.63 51.58 48.81
N PHE A 55 -13.56 50.79 48.87
CA PHE A 55 -13.59 49.34 48.62
C PHE A 55 -13.54 48.48 49.90
N THR A 56 -13.06 49.03 51.03
CA THR A 56 -12.88 48.27 52.29
C THR A 56 -13.89 48.67 53.36
N GLY A 57 -14.11 49.97 53.53
CA GLY A 57 -15.04 50.50 54.52
C GLY A 57 -14.91 52.01 54.63
N ALA A 58 -16.02 52.67 54.98
CA ALA A 58 -16.05 54.11 55.20
C ALA A 58 -16.98 54.47 56.36
N LEU A 59 -16.68 55.59 57.01
CA LEU A 59 -17.57 56.20 57.98
C LEU A 59 -18.67 56.95 57.23
N VAL A 60 -19.91 56.47 57.37
CA VAL A 60 -21.07 57.06 56.70
C VAL A 60 -22.04 57.59 57.75
N TYR A 61 -22.24 58.90 57.77
CA TYR A 61 -23.23 59.52 58.66
C TYR A 61 -24.62 59.39 58.05
N PRO A 62 -25.52 58.56 58.63
CA PRO A 62 -26.76 58.14 57.97
C PRO A 62 -27.76 59.28 57.71
N ILE A 63 -27.61 60.43 58.38
CA ILE A 63 -28.50 61.60 58.23
C ILE A 63 -28.03 62.51 57.10
N ILE A 64 -26.71 62.60 56.84
CA ILE A 64 -26.11 63.59 55.94
C ILE A 64 -25.67 62.95 54.63
N TYR A 65 -25.18 61.71 54.68
CA TYR A 65 -24.55 61.05 53.53
C TYR A 65 -25.47 60.01 52.91
N LYS A 66 -25.54 59.99 51.58
CA LYS A 66 -26.19 58.90 50.84
C LYS A 66 -25.14 57.81 50.56
N LYS A 67 -25.46 56.56 50.92
CA LYS A 67 -24.66 55.38 50.59
C LYS A 67 -25.30 54.61 49.44
N GLU A 68 -24.48 54.20 48.48
CA GLU A 68 -24.88 53.33 47.38
C GLU A 68 -23.84 52.22 47.22
N PHE A 69 -24.30 50.97 47.07
CA PHE A 69 -23.43 49.82 46.87
C PHE A 69 -23.48 49.41 45.41
N MET A 70 -22.34 49.40 44.74
CA MET A 70 -22.21 48.95 43.36
C MET A 70 -21.44 47.63 43.34
N LYS A 71 -21.96 46.59 42.66
CA LYS A 71 -21.18 45.37 42.45
C LYS A 71 -20.17 45.61 41.34
N ILE A 72 -18.90 45.30 41.63
CA ILE A 72 -17.77 45.35 40.68
C ILE A 72 -17.30 43.95 40.29
N SER A 73 -18.09 42.92 40.64
CA SER A 73 -17.85 41.52 40.26
C SER A 73 -18.02 41.31 38.75
N LEU A 74 -17.54 40.16 38.30
CA LEU A 74 -17.62 39.70 36.91
C LEU A 74 -19.09 39.48 36.49
N ILE A 75 -19.43 39.98 35.30
CA ILE A 75 -20.73 39.92 34.65
C ILE A 75 -20.52 39.32 33.27
N SER A 76 -21.24 38.24 32.95
CA SER A 76 -21.13 37.54 31.67
C SER A 76 -22.36 37.75 30.83
N PHE A 77 -22.26 38.19 29.58
CA PHE A 77 -23.40 38.26 28.67
C PHE A 77 -23.05 37.73 27.28
N ASP A 78 -24.06 37.21 26.59
CA ASP A 78 -23.89 36.50 25.34
C ASP A 78 -24.32 37.36 24.15
N VAL A 79 -23.54 37.30 23.08
CA VAL A 79 -23.90 37.87 21.79
C VAL A 79 -24.01 36.73 20.79
N GLU A 80 -25.22 36.53 20.29
CA GLU A 80 -25.53 35.49 19.34
C GLU A 80 -25.74 36.06 17.94
N ARG A 81 -25.22 35.34 16.95
CA ARG A 81 -25.37 35.62 15.52
C ARG A 81 -25.64 34.31 14.80
N ARG A 82 -26.86 34.07 14.35
CA ARG A 82 -27.28 32.82 13.70
C ARG A 82 -28.11 33.07 12.44
N GLY A 83 -28.13 32.08 11.54
CA GLY A 83 -28.99 32.10 10.35
C GLY A 83 -28.69 33.31 9.46
N LYS A 84 -29.70 34.17 9.25
CA LYS A 84 -29.60 35.43 8.48
C LYS A 84 -28.80 36.54 9.16
N ASP A 85 -28.44 36.39 10.44
CA ASP A 85 -27.59 37.35 11.19
C ASP A 85 -26.22 36.79 11.61
N GLY A 86 -25.93 35.53 11.30
CA GLY A 86 -24.59 34.93 11.27
C GLY A 86 -23.45 35.81 10.70
N LEU A 87 -22.25 35.48 11.13
CA LEU A 87 -21.01 36.19 10.87
C LEU A 87 -20.50 35.93 9.45
N ILE A 88 -20.26 36.99 8.68
CA ILE A 88 -19.70 36.86 7.33
C ILE A 88 -18.18 36.83 7.41
N CYS A 89 -17.59 35.75 6.90
CA CYS A 89 -16.15 35.53 6.86
C CYS A 89 -15.50 36.16 5.61
N ARG A 90 -14.18 36.13 5.56
CA ARG A 90 -13.36 36.63 4.43
C ARG A 90 -13.71 35.96 3.11
N ASP A 91 -14.01 34.66 3.17
CA ASP A 91 -14.36 33.80 2.06
C ASP A 91 -15.84 33.87 1.64
N ASN A 92 -16.58 34.85 2.17
CA ASN A 92 -18.02 35.05 1.96
C ASN A 92 -18.88 33.86 2.43
N LEU A 93 -18.31 32.97 3.25
CA LEU A 93 -19.09 31.98 3.98
C LEU A 93 -19.63 32.59 5.27
N ARG A 94 -20.75 32.03 5.74
CA ARG A 94 -21.45 32.50 6.92
C ARG A 94 -21.32 31.50 8.06
N ALA A 95 -21.00 32.01 9.24
CA ALA A 95 -20.84 31.22 10.45
C ALA A 95 -21.89 31.62 11.49
N ASP A 96 -22.53 30.63 12.10
CA ASP A 96 -23.35 30.81 13.28
C ASP A 96 -22.42 30.78 14.50
N ILE A 97 -22.45 31.83 15.32
CA ILE A 97 -21.56 31.98 16.47
C ILE A 97 -22.32 32.48 17.71
N CYS A 98 -21.97 31.91 18.87
CA CYS A 98 -22.35 32.40 20.19
C CYS A 98 -21.07 32.73 20.96
N VAL A 99 -20.93 33.99 21.37
CA VAL A 99 -19.76 34.47 22.13
C VAL A 99 -20.21 35.03 23.47
N ALA A 100 -19.68 34.48 24.55
CA ALA A 100 -19.85 34.95 25.91
C ALA A 100 -18.73 35.93 26.27
N PHE A 101 -19.10 37.14 26.66
CA PHE A 101 -18.17 38.19 27.07
C PHE A 101 -18.20 38.36 28.58
N TYR A 102 -17.02 38.33 29.21
CA TYR A 102 -16.87 38.52 30.64
C TYR A 102 -16.36 39.93 30.94
N LEU A 103 -17.22 40.75 31.52
CA LEU A 103 -16.95 42.14 31.88
C LEU A 103 -16.85 42.30 33.39
N ARG A 104 -15.97 43.19 33.85
CA ARG A 104 -15.99 43.69 35.22
C ARG A 104 -15.81 45.21 35.24
N VAL A 105 -16.13 45.86 36.34
CA VAL A 105 -15.74 47.27 36.54
C VAL A 105 -14.35 47.29 37.17
N ASN A 106 -13.44 48.12 36.65
CA ASN A 106 -12.11 48.27 37.24
C ASN A 106 -12.19 48.79 38.68
N GLU A 107 -11.30 48.32 39.55
CA GLU A 107 -11.22 48.76 40.96
C GLU A 107 -10.54 50.14 41.12
N THR A 108 -10.76 51.04 40.17
CA THR A 108 -10.30 52.42 40.23
C THR A 108 -11.45 53.33 40.63
N THR A 109 -11.15 54.36 41.42
CA THR A 109 -12.17 55.32 41.88
C THR A 109 -12.80 56.07 40.72
N GLU A 110 -12.02 56.36 39.67
CA GLU A 110 -12.49 57.06 38.48
C GLU A 110 -13.45 56.22 37.63
N ASP A 111 -13.14 54.95 37.38
CA ASP A 111 -13.96 54.11 36.51
C ASP A 111 -15.29 53.73 37.19
N VAL A 112 -15.27 53.48 38.50
CA VAL A 112 -16.51 53.29 39.28
C VAL A 112 -17.41 54.51 39.20
N LEU A 113 -16.86 55.72 39.31
CA LEU A 113 -17.65 56.95 39.18
C LEU A 113 -18.16 57.19 37.75
N LYS A 114 -17.40 56.83 36.72
CA LYS A 114 -17.84 56.92 35.32
C LYS A 114 -19.04 56.01 35.06
N VAL A 115 -18.98 54.75 35.51
CA VAL A 115 -20.07 53.77 35.38
C VAL A 115 -21.31 54.25 36.16
N ALA A 116 -21.12 54.67 37.41
CA ALA A 116 -22.21 55.16 38.25
C ALA A 116 -22.93 56.38 37.64
N LYS A 117 -22.20 57.28 36.97
CA LYS A 117 -22.79 58.46 36.30
C LYS A 117 -23.48 58.13 34.97
N SER A 118 -22.95 57.20 34.20
CA SER A 118 -23.43 56.88 32.84
C SER A 118 -24.64 55.94 32.83
N ILE A 119 -24.64 54.93 33.70
CA ILE A 119 -25.66 53.86 33.73
C ILE A 119 -26.52 53.93 34.99
N GLY A 120 -25.95 54.42 36.10
CA GLY A 120 -26.57 54.39 37.43
C GLY A 120 -26.19 53.15 38.23
N VAL A 121 -26.09 53.29 39.56
CA VAL A 121 -25.57 52.24 40.46
C VAL A 121 -26.41 50.96 40.42
N ASP A 122 -27.74 51.08 40.37
CA ASP A 122 -28.65 49.93 40.37
C ASP A 122 -28.62 49.15 39.05
N ARG A 123 -28.41 49.85 37.92
CA ARG A 123 -28.39 49.25 36.57
C ARG A 123 -27.01 48.77 36.15
N ALA A 124 -25.94 49.30 36.77
CA ALA A 124 -24.56 48.92 36.46
C ALA A 124 -24.29 47.43 36.69
N SER A 125 -25.05 46.79 37.57
CA SER A 125 -24.94 45.38 37.91
C SER A 125 -26.03 44.50 37.30
N ASP A 126 -26.98 45.08 36.54
CA ASP A 126 -28.02 44.31 35.87
C ASP A 126 -27.54 43.83 34.50
N GLN A 127 -27.50 42.52 34.36
CA GLN A 127 -27.13 41.79 33.16
C GLN A 127 -27.86 42.27 31.91
N LYS A 128 -29.17 42.52 32.00
CA LYS A 128 -29.98 42.93 30.85
C LYS A 128 -29.64 44.36 30.39
N ALA A 129 -29.38 45.24 31.34
CA ALA A 129 -29.00 46.63 31.06
C ALA A 129 -27.63 46.70 30.37
N VAL A 130 -26.65 45.94 30.87
CA VAL A 130 -25.29 45.86 30.29
C VAL A 130 -25.35 45.25 28.88
N SER A 131 -26.11 44.17 28.68
CA SER A 131 -26.29 43.56 27.35
C SER A 131 -26.89 44.54 26.34
N SER A 132 -27.95 45.27 26.71
CA SER A 132 -28.56 46.28 25.82
C SER A 132 -27.62 47.42 25.47
N LEU A 133 -26.72 47.81 26.39
CA LEU A 133 -25.80 48.92 26.17
C LEU A 133 -24.68 48.56 25.19
N PHE A 134 -24.14 47.35 25.28
CA PHE A 134 -22.94 46.99 24.54
C PHE A 134 -23.16 45.99 23.39
N SER A 135 -24.32 45.34 23.29
CA SER A 135 -24.64 44.38 22.21
C SER A 135 -24.33 44.91 20.81
N ALA A 136 -24.63 46.18 20.53
CA ALA A 136 -24.33 46.80 19.24
C ALA A 136 -22.82 46.93 19.00
N LYS A 137 -22.06 47.43 20.00
CA LYS A 137 -20.60 47.62 19.89
C LYS A 137 -19.88 46.28 19.72
N PHE A 138 -20.26 45.26 20.49
CA PHE A 138 -19.67 43.93 20.40
C PHE A 138 -20.09 43.19 19.13
N SER A 139 -21.34 43.36 18.68
CA SER A 139 -21.74 42.82 17.38
C SER A 139 -20.95 43.42 16.23
N GLU A 140 -20.61 44.71 16.30
CA GLU A 140 -19.80 45.37 15.25
C GLU A 140 -18.35 44.89 15.29
N ALA A 141 -17.79 44.72 16.48
CA ALA A 141 -16.46 44.12 16.65
C ALA A 141 -16.41 42.70 16.08
N LEU A 142 -17.40 41.85 16.40
CA LEU A 142 -17.48 40.50 15.84
C LEU A 142 -17.52 40.50 14.32
N LYS A 143 -18.35 41.36 13.69
CA LYS A 143 -18.41 41.51 12.23
C LYS A 143 -17.07 41.93 11.63
N THR A 144 -16.41 42.91 12.25
CA THR A 144 -15.12 43.43 11.80
C THR A 144 -14.04 42.35 11.83
N VAL A 145 -13.95 41.61 12.94
CA VAL A 145 -12.97 40.53 13.09
C VAL A 145 -13.30 39.36 12.18
N GLY A 146 -14.56 38.93 12.11
CA GLY A 146 -14.98 37.81 11.27
C GLY A 146 -14.61 38.00 9.80
N LYS A 147 -14.70 39.22 9.27
CA LYS A 147 -14.33 39.49 7.87
C LYS A 147 -12.84 39.35 7.58
N GLN A 148 -11.99 39.35 8.62
CA GLN A 148 -10.54 39.15 8.48
C GLN A 148 -10.15 37.67 8.37
N PHE A 149 -11.00 36.76 8.86
CA PHE A 149 -10.72 35.32 8.91
C PHE A 149 -11.55 34.53 7.89
N GLU A 150 -10.97 33.44 7.40
CA GLU A 150 -11.69 32.43 6.62
C GLU A 150 -12.43 31.47 7.56
N LEU A 151 -13.53 30.87 7.09
CA LEU A 151 -14.36 30.02 7.95
C LEU A 151 -13.55 28.86 8.55
N ALA A 152 -12.73 28.19 7.74
CA ALA A 152 -11.91 27.06 8.20
C ALA A 152 -10.94 27.46 9.33
N LYS A 153 -10.30 28.64 9.22
CA LYS A 153 -9.34 29.14 10.23
C LYS A 153 -10.01 29.45 11.56
N LEU A 154 -11.29 29.81 11.57
CA LEU A 154 -12.04 30.02 12.82
C LEU A 154 -12.20 28.71 13.63
N PHE A 155 -12.22 27.55 12.97
CA PHE A 155 -12.26 26.25 13.65
C PHE A 155 -10.88 25.81 14.13
N GLU A 156 -9.85 26.05 13.33
CA GLU A 156 -8.47 25.65 13.63
C GLU A 156 -7.82 26.52 14.69
N ASP A 157 -7.93 27.85 14.59
CA ASP A 157 -7.16 28.81 15.39
C ASP A 157 -8.06 29.77 16.19
N ARG A 158 -8.84 29.19 17.12
CA ARG A 158 -9.81 29.91 17.96
C ARG A 158 -9.17 30.95 18.88
N MET A 159 -7.92 30.75 19.28
CA MET A 159 -7.20 31.67 20.18
C MET A 159 -6.93 33.00 19.51
N ASN A 160 -6.44 32.98 18.27
CA ASN A 160 -6.16 34.19 17.50
C ASN A 160 -7.43 35.02 17.26
N PHE A 161 -8.54 34.35 16.94
CA PHE A 161 -9.83 35.03 16.81
C PHE A 161 -10.28 35.70 18.12
N ARG A 162 -10.09 35.04 19.26
CA ARG A 162 -10.37 35.62 20.59
C ARG A 162 -9.53 36.88 20.86
N GLU A 163 -8.23 36.82 20.61
CA GLU A 163 -7.32 37.95 20.82
C GLU A 163 -7.70 39.15 19.94
N ARG A 164 -7.99 38.90 18.67
CA ARG A 164 -8.45 39.96 17.75
C ARG A 164 -9.77 40.60 18.19
N ILE A 165 -10.69 39.84 18.77
CA ILE A 165 -11.92 40.40 19.35
C ILE A 165 -11.59 41.35 20.50
N ILE A 166 -10.69 40.95 21.41
CA ILE A 166 -10.26 41.79 22.54
C ILE A 166 -9.59 43.07 22.04
N ASP A 167 -8.73 42.98 21.03
CA ASP A 167 -8.03 44.11 20.43
C ASP A 167 -8.99 45.14 19.81
N VAL A 168 -9.96 44.69 19.00
CA VAL A 168 -10.90 45.58 18.29
C VAL A 168 -11.87 46.27 19.25
N ILE A 169 -12.28 45.57 20.32
CA ILE A 169 -13.14 46.15 21.35
C ILE A 169 -12.43 47.26 22.12
N GLY A 170 -11.13 47.09 22.37
CA GLY A 170 -10.28 48.01 23.11
C GLY A 170 -10.64 48.09 24.60
N LYS A 171 -9.90 48.94 25.33
CA LYS A 171 -10.07 49.13 26.79
C LYS A 171 -11.14 50.16 27.18
N ASP A 172 -11.73 50.85 26.21
CA ASP A 172 -12.65 51.96 26.47
C ASP A 172 -14.12 51.50 26.48
N LEU A 173 -14.53 50.87 27.59
CA LEU A 173 -15.91 50.46 27.85
C LEU A 173 -16.56 51.31 28.95
N ASN A 174 -16.38 52.63 28.92
CA ASN A 174 -17.01 53.57 29.88
C ASN A 174 -16.78 53.23 31.37
N GLY A 175 -15.63 52.62 31.69
CA GLY A 175 -15.24 52.18 33.04
C GLY A 175 -15.44 50.68 33.30
N TYR A 176 -16.06 49.94 32.37
CA TYR A 176 -15.94 48.48 32.33
C TYR A 176 -14.59 48.09 31.72
N ALA A 177 -14.12 46.91 32.09
CA ALA A 177 -13.00 46.22 31.48
C ALA A 177 -13.45 44.83 31.04
N LEU A 178 -13.02 44.44 29.85
CA LEU A 178 -13.21 43.09 29.34
C LEU A 178 -12.13 42.20 29.97
N GLU A 179 -12.55 41.19 30.73
CA GLU A 179 -11.66 40.24 31.40
C GLU A 179 -11.33 39.06 30.48
N ASP A 180 -12.34 38.50 29.82
CA ASP A 180 -12.16 37.39 28.86
C ASP A 180 -13.32 37.30 27.85
N VAL A 181 -13.07 36.55 26.78
CA VAL A 181 -14.04 36.23 25.71
C VAL A 181 -14.04 34.74 25.44
N ALA A 182 -15.18 34.09 25.59
CA ALA A 182 -15.35 32.67 25.30
C ALA A 182 -16.28 32.47 24.09
N ILE A 183 -15.88 31.59 23.18
CA ILE A 183 -16.71 31.18 22.04
C ILE A 183 -17.40 29.88 22.47
N ASP A 184 -18.69 29.97 22.76
CA ASP A 184 -19.51 28.84 23.22
C ASP A 184 -19.91 27.94 22.03
N TYR A 185 -20.36 28.57 20.94
CA TYR A 185 -20.82 27.87 19.74
C TYR A 185 -20.20 28.50 18.50
N LEU A 186 -19.75 27.66 17.57
CA LEU A 186 -19.29 28.07 16.24
C LEU A 186 -19.60 26.93 15.27
N GLU A 187 -20.46 27.20 14.30
CA GLU A 187 -20.77 26.29 13.21
C GLU A 187 -20.95 27.04 11.90
N GLN A 188 -20.92 26.33 10.77
CA GLN A 188 -21.32 26.91 9.50
C GLN A 188 -22.84 27.12 9.47
N THR A 189 -23.28 28.29 8.99
CA THR A 189 -24.71 28.52 8.77
C THR A 189 -25.24 27.54 7.71
N PRO A 190 -26.33 26.80 7.96
CA PRO A 190 -26.85 25.86 6.98
C PRO A 190 -27.35 26.57 5.72
N ILE A 191 -27.20 25.92 4.56
CA ILE A 191 -27.56 26.47 3.24
C ILE A 191 -29.01 26.99 3.19
N LYS A 192 -29.93 26.33 3.91
CA LYS A 192 -31.35 26.71 3.98
C LYS A 192 -31.59 28.10 4.57
N SER A 193 -30.67 28.59 5.39
CA SER A 193 -30.76 29.88 6.08
C SER A 193 -30.07 31.02 5.31
N LEU A 194 -29.36 30.70 4.21
CA LEU A 194 -28.71 31.65 3.32
C LEU A 194 -29.72 32.20 2.30
N ASP A 195 -29.55 33.46 1.91
CA ASP A 195 -30.43 34.13 0.95
C ASP A 195 -29.83 34.10 -0.47
N PRO A 196 -30.41 33.37 -1.45
CA PRO A 196 -29.89 33.32 -2.81
C PRO A 196 -29.89 34.68 -3.54
N ASP A 197 -30.73 35.62 -3.11
CA ASP A 197 -30.82 36.95 -3.73
C ASP A 197 -29.75 37.92 -3.20
N ASN A 198 -29.03 37.56 -2.13
CA ASN A 198 -27.92 38.34 -1.60
C ASN A 198 -26.60 37.94 -2.27
N ILE A 199 -25.83 38.93 -2.75
CA ILE A 199 -24.57 38.71 -3.50
C ILE A 199 -23.56 37.87 -2.68
N PHE A 200 -23.39 38.15 -1.39
CA PHE A 200 -22.41 37.44 -0.57
C PHE A 200 -22.86 36.00 -0.29
N ASP A 201 -24.13 35.80 0.00
CA ASP A 201 -24.68 34.47 0.26
C ASP A 201 -24.72 33.64 -1.03
N ALA A 202 -25.00 34.24 -2.20
CA ALA A 202 -24.95 33.56 -3.49
C ALA A 202 -23.53 33.07 -3.83
N GLU A 203 -22.51 33.90 -3.61
CA GLU A 203 -21.11 33.48 -3.74
C GLU A 203 -20.75 32.37 -2.74
N GLY A 204 -21.23 32.48 -1.50
CA GLY A 204 -21.07 31.45 -0.47
C GLY A 204 -21.71 30.11 -0.87
N ILE A 205 -22.96 30.12 -1.34
CA ILE A 205 -23.69 28.94 -1.82
C ILE A 205 -22.95 28.31 -3.00
N ASN A 206 -22.50 29.10 -3.97
CA ASN A 206 -21.72 28.61 -5.11
C ASN A 206 -20.43 27.93 -4.65
N LYS A 207 -19.71 28.53 -3.70
CA LYS A 207 -18.47 27.99 -3.15
C LYS A 207 -18.69 26.71 -2.32
N ILE A 208 -19.72 26.66 -1.48
CA ILE A 208 -20.09 25.45 -0.74
C ILE A 208 -20.45 24.33 -1.72
N THR A 209 -21.25 24.66 -2.73
CA THR A 209 -21.71 23.68 -3.73
C THR A 209 -20.55 23.14 -4.56
N SER A 210 -19.61 23.98 -4.99
CA SER A 210 -18.45 23.55 -5.78
C SER A 210 -17.51 22.63 -4.97
N ILE A 211 -17.17 23.02 -3.74
CA ILE A 211 -16.35 22.20 -2.83
C ILE A 211 -17.05 20.87 -2.52
N THR A 212 -18.35 20.92 -2.21
CA THR A 212 -19.14 19.71 -1.94
C THR A 212 -19.25 18.81 -3.17
N ALA A 213 -19.35 19.37 -4.37
CA ALA A 213 -19.39 18.60 -5.62
C ALA A 213 -18.08 17.84 -5.85
N VAL A 214 -16.93 18.51 -5.67
CA VAL A 214 -15.61 17.86 -5.77
C VAL A 214 -15.50 16.71 -4.77
N HIS A 215 -15.84 16.95 -3.50
CA HIS A 215 -15.79 15.89 -2.49
C HIS A 215 -16.77 14.75 -2.77
N LYS A 216 -17.98 15.04 -3.28
CA LYS A 216 -18.94 14.01 -3.68
C LYS A 216 -18.43 13.17 -4.84
N ASP A 217 -17.83 13.80 -5.86
CA ASP A 217 -17.24 13.09 -7.00
C ASP A 217 -16.08 12.19 -6.56
N GLU A 218 -15.20 12.69 -5.70
CA GLU A 218 -14.12 11.89 -5.12
C GLU A 218 -14.65 10.74 -4.26
N THR A 219 -15.68 10.99 -3.45
CA THR A 219 -16.30 9.97 -2.61
C THR A 219 -16.93 8.88 -3.48
N ASN A 220 -17.68 9.25 -4.52
CA ASN A 220 -18.28 8.32 -5.47
C ASN A 220 -17.19 7.53 -6.24
N LYS A 221 -16.10 8.17 -6.69
CA LYS A 221 -14.98 7.45 -7.30
C LYS A 221 -14.40 6.39 -6.37
N ARG A 222 -14.11 6.76 -5.11
CA ARG A 222 -13.60 5.82 -4.10
C ARG A 222 -14.58 4.69 -3.83
N GLU A 223 -15.88 4.96 -3.76
CA GLU A 223 -16.92 3.94 -3.58
C GLU A 223 -16.98 2.97 -4.77
N ARG A 224 -16.91 3.48 -6.01
CA ARG A 224 -16.90 2.65 -7.23
C ARG A 224 -15.63 1.83 -7.39
N ASP A 225 -14.48 2.41 -7.08
CA ASP A 225 -13.20 1.71 -7.09
C ASP A 225 -13.18 0.61 -6.03
N LEU A 226 -13.72 0.88 -4.84
CA LEU A 226 -13.92 -0.12 -3.79
C LEU A 226 -14.86 -1.24 -4.25
N GLU A 227 -16.02 -0.92 -4.84
CA GLU A 227 -16.98 -1.89 -5.38
C GLU A 227 -16.32 -2.79 -6.44
N LEU A 228 -15.54 -2.21 -7.35
CA LEU A 228 -14.83 -2.94 -8.40
C LEU A 228 -13.72 -3.81 -7.82
N ALA A 229 -12.97 -3.31 -6.83
CA ALA A 229 -11.92 -4.08 -6.16
C ALA A 229 -12.50 -5.27 -5.37
N LEU A 230 -13.59 -5.06 -4.63
CA LEU A 230 -14.31 -6.13 -3.92
C LEU A 230 -14.82 -7.17 -4.92
N LYS A 231 -15.51 -6.73 -5.99
CA LYS A 231 -16.05 -7.65 -6.99
C LYS A 231 -14.96 -8.47 -7.69
N LYS A 232 -13.81 -7.87 -8.00
CA LYS A 232 -12.64 -8.61 -8.52
C LYS A 232 -12.13 -9.64 -7.52
N LYS A 233 -12.01 -9.27 -6.25
CA LYS A 233 -11.60 -10.19 -5.19
C LYS A 233 -12.59 -11.32 -4.98
N ASP A 234 -13.89 -11.03 -5.06
CA ASP A 234 -14.94 -12.04 -4.97
C ASP A 234 -14.87 -13.01 -6.15
N THR A 235 -14.68 -12.51 -7.39
CA THR A 235 -14.52 -13.38 -8.56
C THR A 235 -13.26 -14.23 -8.48
N GLU A 236 -12.13 -13.66 -8.08
CA GLU A 236 -10.87 -14.40 -7.85
C GLU A 236 -11.06 -15.48 -6.78
N THR A 237 -11.77 -15.16 -5.70
CA THR A 237 -12.05 -16.10 -4.60
C THR A 237 -12.97 -17.24 -5.05
N ILE A 238 -13.98 -16.95 -5.87
CA ILE A 238 -14.88 -17.95 -6.44
C ILE A 238 -14.13 -18.86 -7.40
N GLU A 239 -13.31 -18.31 -8.29
CA GLU A 239 -12.48 -19.09 -9.22
C GLU A 239 -11.54 -20.03 -8.47
N ALA A 240 -10.81 -19.52 -7.47
CA ALA A 240 -9.93 -20.33 -6.62
C ALA A 240 -10.70 -21.42 -5.86
N LYS A 241 -11.90 -21.10 -5.35
CA LYS A 241 -12.74 -22.07 -4.65
C LYS A 241 -13.20 -23.20 -5.59
N LEU A 242 -13.66 -22.86 -6.79
CA LEU A 242 -14.10 -23.84 -7.79
C LEU A 242 -12.93 -24.75 -8.22
N GLU A 243 -11.73 -24.21 -8.33
CA GLU A 243 -10.55 -25.00 -8.64
C GLU A 243 -10.18 -25.98 -7.52
N LEU A 244 -10.26 -25.53 -6.26
CA LEU A 244 -10.08 -26.41 -5.09
C LEU A 244 -11.17 -27.49 -5.01
N GLU A 245 -12.44 -27.14 -5.27
CA GLU A 245 -13.54 -28.11 -5.32
C GLU A 245 -13.32 -29.15 -6.43
N ARG A 246 -12.83 -28.73 -7.61
CA ARG A 246 -12.45 -29.67 -8.69
C ARG A 246 -11.33 -30.61 -8.23
N GLN A 247 -10.27 -30.06 -7.61
CA GLN A 247 -9.16 -30.87 -7.10
C GLN A 247 -9.61 -31.87 -6.02
N GLN A 248 -10.50 -31.45 -5.13
CA GLN A 248 -11.09 -32.33 -4.12
C GLN A 248 -11.93 -33.44 -4.77
N ALA A 249 -12.80 -33.11 -5.73
CA ALA A 249 -13.61 -34.09 -6.44
C ALA A 249 -12.74 -35.11 -7.21
N ASP A 250 -11.66 -34.65 -7.86
CA ASP A 250 -10.71 -35.52 -8.55
C ASP A 250 -9.96 -36.44 -7.57
N ALA A 251 -9.55 -35.92 -6.41
CA ALA A 251 -8.89 -36.71 -5.37
C ALA A 251 -9.83 -37.76 -4.75
N GLU A 252 -11.08 -37.39 -4.44
CA GLU A 252 -12.09 -38.31 -3.93
C GLU A 252 -12.44 -39.40 -4.96
N ALA A 253 -12.54 -39.03 -6.24
CA ALA A 253 -12.78 -39.99 -7.32
C ALA A 253 -11.58 -40.95 -7.53
N ARG A 254 -10.35 -40.51 -7.29
CA ARG A 254 -9.16 -41.39 -7.30
C ARG A 254 -9.16 -42.33 -6.09
N GLN A 255 -9.40 -41.80 -4.89
CA GLN A 255 -9.46 -42.59 -3.66
C GLN A 255 -10.54 -43.68 -3.73
N LYS A 256 -11.74 -43.35 -4.22
CA LYS A 256 -12.82 -44.34 -4.42
C LYS A 256 -12.39 -45.45 -5.39
N ARG A 257 -11.78 -45.10 -6.52
CA ARG A 257 -11.26 -46.07 -7.49
C ARG A 257 -10.19 -46.98 -6.89
N GLU A 258 -9.27 -46.44 -6.09
CA GLU A 258 -8.24 -47.24 -5.41
C GLU A 258 -8.86 -48.19 -4.39
N ILE A 259 -9.80 -47.74 -3.57
CA ILE A 259 -10.49 -48.57 -2.58
C ILE A 259 -11.26 -49.71 -3.27
N GLU A 260 -11.99 -49.42 -4.35
CA GLU A 260 -12.72 -50.42 -5.11
C GLU A 260 -11.77 -51.45 -5.76
N THR A 261 -10.63 -50.99 -6.29
CA THR A 261 -9.61 -51.87 -6.87
C THR A 261 -8.98 -52.79 -5.83
N ILE A 262 -8.63 -52.26 -4.65
CA ILE A 262 -8.09 -53.06 -3.53
C ILE A 262 -9.13 -54.07 -3.05
N ARG A 263 -10.39 -53.65 -2.84
CA ARG A 263 -11.47 -54.57 -2.44
C ARG A 263 -11.69 -55.67 -3.46
N ALA A 264 -11.68 -55.36 -4.75
CA ALA A 264 -11.82 -56.36 -5.81
C ALA A 264 -10.65 -57.37 -5.80
N ARG A 265 -9.42 -56.90 -5.55
CA ARG A 265 -8.24 -57.76 -5.44
C ARG A 265 -8.29 -58.69 -4.23
N GLU A 266 -8.62 -58.16 -3.05
CA GLU A 266 -8.77 -58.94 -1.81
C GLU A 266 -9.88 -59.98 -1.94
N LEU A 267 -11.02 -59.63 -2.56
CA LEU A 267 -12.10 -60.59 -2.84
C LEU A 267 -11.66 -61.68 -3.82
N ALA A 268 -10.86 -61.36 -4.83
CA ALA A 268 -10.34 -62.35 -5.76
C ALA A 268 -9.32 -63.30 -5.09
N GLU A 269 -8.44 -62.77 -4.24
CA GLU A 269 -7.47 -63.58 -3.49
C GLU A 269 -8.16 -64.49 -2.46
N THR A 270 -9.15 -63.97 -1.72
CA THR A 270 -9.93 -64.77 -0.76
C THR A 270 -10.71 -65.89 -1.45
N LEU A 271 -11.37 -65.63 -2.58
CA LEU A 271 -12.06 -66.66 -3.36
C LEU A 271 -11.08 -67.72 -3.88
N LYS A 272 -9.91 -67.31 -4.37
CA LYS A 272 -8.87 -68.25 -4.83
C LYS A 272 -8.42 -69.18 -3.71
N VAL A 273 -8.14 -68.63 -2.52
CA VAL A 273 -7.75 -69.43 -1.35
C VAL A 273 -8.86 -70.38 -0.91
N GLN A 274 -10.12 -69.93 -0.92
CA GLN A 274 -11.27 -70.79 -0.60
C GLN A 274 -11.40 -71.98 -1.57
N GLU A 275 -11.24 -71.76 -2.87
CA GLU A 275 -11.29 -72.84 -3.86
C GLU A 275 -10.06 -73.76 -3.77
N GLU A 276 -8.88 -73.25 -3.44
CA GLU A 276 -7.68 -74.07 -3.20
C GLU A 276 -7.85 -74.99 -1.97
N GLU A 277 -8.37 -74.46 -0.86
CA GLU A 277 -8.65 -75.26 0.34
C GLU A 277 -9.76 -76.31 0.09
N ARG A 278 -10.78 -75.95 -0.71
CA ARG A 278 -11.81 -76.90 -1.13
C ARG A 278 -11.24 -78.03 -1.99
N LEU A 279 -10.36 -77.71 -2.94
CA LEU A 279 -9.69 -78.70 -3.78
C LEU A 279 -8.84 -79.67 -2.94
N LYS A 280 -8.10 -79.18 -1.93
CA LYS A 280 -7.35 -80.02 -0.98
C LYS A 280 -8.27 -80.94 -0.18
N ALA A 281 -9.39 -80.42 0.33
CA ALA A 281 -10.36 -81.21 1.08
C ALA A 281 -10.98 -82.33 0.23
N GLU A 282 -11.35 -82.04 -1.01
CA GLU A 282 -11.87 -83.04 -1.96
C GLU A 282 -10.80 -84.08 -2.33
N GLN A 283 -9.56 -83.66 -2.57
CA GLN A 283 -8.45 -84.59 -2.84
C GLN A 283 -8.19 -85.55 -1.67
N ALA A 284 -8.16 -85.03 -0.44
CA ALA A 284 -7.99 -85.87 0.75
C ALA A 284 -9.14 -86.87 0.91
N ARG A 285 -10.39 -86.43 0.64
CA ARG A 285 -11.56 -87.31 0.64
C ARG A 285 -11.45 -88.41 -0.42
N ILE A 286 -11.09 -88.07 -1.65
CA ILE A 286 -10.93 -89.04 -2.75
C ILE A 286 -9.83 -90.06 -2.42
N GLN A 287 -8.68 -89.61 -1.92
CA GLN A 287 -7.59 -90.52 -1.52
C GLN A 287 -8.04 -91.48 -0.42
N SER A 288 -8.71 -90.97 0.62
CA SER A 288 -9.22 -91.82 1.69
C SER A 288 -10.25 -92.85 1.19
N GLN A 289 -11.10 -92.46 0.24
CA GLN A 289 -12.08 -93.35 -0.37
C GLN A 289 -11.41 -94.43 -1.23
N GLN A 290 -10.42 -94.06 -2.04
CA GLN A 290 -9.64 -95.00 -2.84
C GLN A 290 -8.92 -96.04 -1.97
N GLU A 291 -8.32 -95.64 -0.85
CA GLU A 291 -7.66 -96.59 0.06
C GLU A 291 -8.63 -97.58 0.70
N ILE A 292 -9.85 -97.14 1.04
CA ILE A 292 -10.90 -98.03 1.57
C ILE A 292 -11.31 -99.03 0.50
N GLU A 293 -11.57 -98.58 -0.73
CA GLU A 293 -11.98 -99.43 -1.85
C GLU A 293 -10.90 -100.47 -2.20
N VAL A 294 -9.63 -100.08 -2.24
CA VAL A 294 -8.50 -101.02 -2.48
C VAL A 294 -8.40 -102.07 -1.37
N LYS A 295 -8.62 -101.70 -0.10
CA LYS A 295 -8.63 -102.66 1.02
C LYS A 295 -9.81 -103.63 0.95
N GLU A 296 -10.99 -103.15 0.54
CA GLU A 296 -12.14 -104.02 0.31
C GLU A 296 -11.91 -104.99 -0.85
N GLU A 297 -11.34 -104.53 -1.97
CA GLU A 297 -11.02 -105.38 -3.12
C GLU A 297 -9.97 -106.44 -2.76
N ASN A 298 -8.92 -106.05 -2.01
CA ASN A 298 -7.91 -107.00 -1.53
C ASN A 298 -8.53 -108.06 -0.60
N ARG A 299 -9.44 -107.67 0.30
CA ARG A 299 -10.16 -108.64 1.15
C ARG A 299 -10.99 -109.62 0.32
N LEU A 300 -11.67 -109.14 -0.73
CA LEU A 300 -12.44 -110.01 -1.64
C LEU A 300 -11.53 -110.98 -2.39
N ARG A 301 -10.37 -110.50 -2.89
CA ARG A 301 -9.36 -111.36 -3.53
C ARG A 301 -8.83 -112.44 -2.60
N GLU A 302 -8.56 -112.14 -1.33
CA GLU A 302 -8.09 -113.15 -0.37
C GLU A 302 -9.13 -114.27 -0.16
N VAL A 303 -10.42 -113.92 -0.09
CA VAL A 303 -11.50 -114.90 0.01
C VAL A 303 -11.60 -115.75 -1.26
N GLU A 304 -11.48 -115.14 -2.43
CA GLU A 304 -11.53 -115.85 -3.72
C GLU A 304 -10.33 -116.79 -3.92
N VAL A 305 -9.12 -116.36 -3.55
CA VAL A 305 -7.90 -117.19 -3.61
C VAL A 305 -8.00 -118.38 -2.65
N ALA A 306 -8.59 -118.20 -1.46
CA ALA A 306 -8.84 -119.31 -0.53
C ALA A 306 -9.81 -120.36 -1.11
N GLN A 307 -10.87 -119.90 -1.80
CA GLN A 307 -11.80 -120.80 -2.49
C GLN A 307 -11.14 -121.51 -3.68
N GLN A 308 -10.37 -120.80 -4.50
CA GLN A 308 -9.66 -121.39 -5.63
C GLN A 308 -8.58 -122.39 -5.20
N ASN A 309 -7.84 -122.14 -4.11
CA ASN A 309 -6.86 -123.08 -3.60
C ASN A 309 -7.50 -124.40 -3.15
N ARG A 310 -8.71 -124.34 -2.57
CA ARG A 310 -9.47 -125.55 -2.24
C ARG A 310 -9.87 -126.33 -3.50
N LEU A 311 -10.28 -125.66 -4.57
CA LEU A 311 -10.64 -126.30 -5.84
C LEU A 311 -9.40 -126.88 -6.56
N ARG A 312 -8.26 -126.19 -6.54
CA ARG A 312 -6.99 -126.66 -7.14
C ARG A 312 -6.44 -127.90 -6.44
N ALA A 313 -6.59 -128.01 -5.12
CA ALA A 313 -6.18 -129.21 -4.39
C ALA A 313 -6.92 -130.48 -4.89
N VAL A 314 -8.20 -130.34 -5.26
CA VAL A 314 -9.01 -131.45 -5.80
C VAL A 314 -8.59 -131.80 -7.23
N ALA A 315 -8.31 -130.79 -8.07
CA ALA A 315 -7.90 -131.02 -9.46
C ALA A 315 -6.50 -131.64 -9.63
N ILE A 316 -5.56 -131.38 -8.70
CA ILE A 316 -4.19 -131.91 -8.76
C ILE A 316 -4.14 -133.43 -8.49
N GLU A 317 -5.07 -133.97 -7.70
CA GLU A 317 -5.22 -135.42 -7.53
C GLU A 317 -5.63 -136.11 -8.85
N GLU A 318 -6.51 -135.48 -9.62
CA GLU A 318 -6.98 -136.04 -10.90
C GLU A 318 -5.92 -135.94 -12.01
N GLU A 319 -5.19 -134.81 -12.11
CA GLU A 319 -4.21 -134.60 -13.21
C GLU A 319 -2.93 -135.45 -13.05
N ARG A 320 -2.59 -135.88 -11.82
CA ARG A 320 -1.45 -136.77 -11.57
C ARG A 320 -1.58 -138.12 -12.28
N VAL A 321 -2.81 -138.54 -12.58
CA VAL A 321 -3.11 -139.81 -13.26
C VAL A 321 -2.92 -139.69 -14.78
N GLU A 322 -3.19 -138.51 -15.38
CA GLU A 322 -3.07 -138.31 -16.83
C GLU A 322 -1.63 -137.99 -17.28
N ARG A 323 -0.85 -137.21 -16.52
CA ARG A 323 0.51 -136.83 -16.91
C ARG A 323 1.49 -138.00 -17.04
N ALA A 324 1.25 -139.11 -16.34
CA ALA A 324 2.05 -140.32 -16.52
C ALA A 324 1.95 -140.91 -17.94
N ARG A 325 0.91 -140.56 -18.71
CA ARG A 325 0.61 -141.16 -20.01
C ARG A 325 1.14 -140.37 -21.23
N LEU A 326 1.48 -139.09 -21.06
CA LEU A 326 1.85 -138.19 -22.18
C LEU A 326 3.35 -137.89 -22.29
N LEU A 327 4.14 -138.11 -21.23
CA LEU A 327 5.58 -137.81 -21.21
C LEU A 327 6.43 -138.71 -22.12
N GLU A 328 5.90 -139.85 -22.58
CA GLU A 328 6.64 -140.75 -23.46
C GLU A 328 6.74 -140.24 -24.91
N VAL A 329 5.83 -139.35 -25.34
CA VAL A 329 5.72 -138.93 -26.75
C VAL A 329 6.54 -137.66 -27.06
N VAL A 330 6.66 -136.73 -26.11
CA VAL A 330 7.23 -135.38 -26.35
C VAL A 330 8.76 -135.33 -26.26
N ALA A 331 9.40 -136.32 -25.65
CA ALA A 331 10.86 -136.33 -25.47
C ALA A 331 11.64 -136.38 -26.79
N ARG A 332 11.01 -136.72 -27.93
CA ARG A 332 11.69 -136.94 -29.20
C ARG A 332 11.90 -135.69 -30.07
N GLU A 333 11.19 -134.58 -29.82
CA GLU A 333 11.15 -133.45 -30.79
C GLU A 333 12.01 -132.24 -30.39
N ARG A 334 12.45 -132.13 -29.14
CA ARG A 334 12.97 -130.88 -28.55
C ARG A 334 14.46 -130.62 -28.72
N GLU A 335 15.21 -131.48 -29.41
CA GLU A 335 16.68 -131.51 -29.29
C GLU A 335 17.43 -130.54 -30.23
N VAL A 336 16.81 -129.91 -31.23
CA VAL A 336 17.61 -129.39 -32.36
C VAL A 336 17.53 -127.88 -32.65
N GLU A 337 16.66 -127.08 -32.03
CA GLU A 337 16.58 -125.63 -32.35
C GLU A 337 17.49 -124.71 -31.52
N LEU A 338 18.81 -124.92 -31.62
CA LEU A 338 19.71 -123.83 -32.06
C LEU A 338 19.48 -122.48 -31.33
N GLN A 339 19.89 -122.30 -30.08
CA GLN A 339 21.29 -122.13 -29.66
C GLN A 339 22.19 -121.20 -30.52
N ARG A 340 21.67 -120.36 -31.44
CA ARG A 340 22.54 -119.70 -32.44
C ARG A 340 22.72 -118.18 -32.48
N ILE A 341 22.00 -117.30 -31.77
CA ILE A 341 22.03 -115.87 -32.18
C ILE A 341 22.34 -114.85 -31.06
N ASP A 342 22.95 -115.24 -29.93
CA ASP A 342 23.13 -114.35 -28.76
C ASP A 342 24.59 -113.98 -28.38
N LYS A 343 25.50 -113.55 -29.28
CA LYS A 343 26.90 -113.27 -28.86
C LYS A 343 27.67 -111.96 -29.17
N ASP A 344 27.32 -111.02 -30.05
CA ASP A 344 28.34 -110.06 -30.54
C ASP A 344 28.09 -108.52 -30.42
N LYS A 345 27.67 -107.95 -29.28
CA LYS A 345 27.53 -106.46 -29.18
C LYS A 345 28.08 -105.78 -27.91
N ALA A 346 29.39 -105.83 -27.70
CA ALA A 346 30.16 -105.03 -26.72
C ALA A 346 31.38 -104.35 -27.39
N LEU A 347 31.61 -103.00 -27.32
CA LEU A 347 32.94 -102.34 -27.53
C LEU A 347 33.08 -100.77 -27.50
N GLU A 348 32.38 -99.94 -26.71
CA GLU A 348 32.62 -98.45 -26.72
C GLU A 348 32.59 -97.79 -25.31
N GLU A 349 33.41 -98.25 -24.35
CA GLU A 349 33.41 -97.67 -22.99
C GLU A 349 34.77 -97.13 -22.45
N GLU A 350 35.89 -97.27 -23.16
CA GLU A 350 37.21 -96.85 -22.61
C GLU A 350 37.81 -95.52 -23.15
N ARG A 351 37.14 -94.80 -24.05
CA ARG A 351 37.76 -93.61 -24.71
C ARG A 351 37.76 -92.30 -23.89
N LYS A 352 37.24 -92.26 -22.65
CA LYS A 352 37.00 -91.00 -21.93
C LYS A 352 38.08 -90.54 -20.93
N ASN A 353 39.09 -91.34 -20.55
CA ASN A 353 39.91 -91.03 -19.37
C ASN A 353 41.32 -90.41 -19.59
N ILE A 354 41.68 -89.95 -20.80
CA ILE A 354 43.06 -89.49 -21.09
C ILE A 354 43.22 -87.95 -21.27
N ALA A 355 42.14 -87.14 -21.22
CA ALA A 355 42.20 -85.73 -21.66
C ALA A 355 42.44 -84.63 -20.59
N ASN A 356 42.63 -84.93 -19.30
CA ASN A 356 42.49 -83.92 -18.23
C ASN A 356 43.75 -83.46 -17.47
N VAL A 357 44.98 -83.74 -17.92
CA VAL A 357 46.20 -83.41 -17.13
C VAL A 357 47.10 -82.30 -17.74
N ILE A 358 46.69 -81.63 -18.84
CA ILE A 358 47.53 -80.63 -19.55
C ILE A 358 47.01 -79.17 -19.40
N ARG A 359 46.13 -78.87 -18.43
CA ARG A 359 45.52 -77.53 -18.29
C ARG A 359 46.02 -76.64 -17.15
N GLU A 360 46.95 -77.09 -16.32
CA GLU A 360 47.30 -76.38 -15.07
C GLU A 360 48.65 -75.65 -15.05
N ARG A 361 49.34 -75.47 -16.19
CA ARG A 361 50.65 -74.78 -16.21
C ARG A 361 50.77 -73.51 -17.06
N VAL A 362 49.67 -72.97 -17.58
CA VAL A 362 49.69 -71.79 -18.49
C VAL A 362 48.88 -70.59 -17.96
N SER A 363 48.24 -70.70 -16.79
CA SER A 363 47.34 -69.64 -16.27
C SER A 363 48.01 -68.53 -15.44
N VAL A 364 49.32 -68.58 -15.19
CA VAL A 364 49.97 -67.65 -14.25
C VAL A 364 50.82 -66.55 -14.92
N GLU A 365 51.12 -66.65 -16.22
CA GLU A 365 51.89 -65.61 -16.93
C GLU A 365 51.02 -64.56 -17.66
N LYS A 366 49.71 -64.81 -17.83
CA LYS A 366 48.82 -63.92 -18.60
C LYS A 366 48.18 -62.78 -17.79
N THR A 367 48.23 -62.83 -16.46
CA THR A 367 47.53 -61.91 -15.54
C THR A 367 48.33 -60.67 -15.12
N VAL A 368 49.61 -60.56 -15.45
CA VAL A 368 50.43 -59.38 -15.04
C VAL A 368 50.55 -58.35 -16.18
N ALA A 369 50.38 -58.76 -17.45
CA ALA A 369 50.50 -57.87 -18.60
C ALA A 369 49.21 -57.09 -18.94
N ILE A 370 48.03 -57.58 -18.53
CA ILE A 370 46.73 -56.96 -18.86
C ILE A 370 46.50 -55.71 -18.00
N GLU A 371 46.92 -55.74 -16.74
CA GLU A 371 46.70 -54.66 -15.77
C GLU A 371 47.61 -53.44 -16.01
N GLU A 372 48.79 -53.62 -16.62
CA GLU A 372 49.69 -52.50 -16.94
C GLU A 372 49.25 -51.71 -18.20
N GLU A 373 48.63 -52.34 -19.20
CA GLU A 373 48.11 -51.62 -20.38
C GLU A 373 46.85 -50.82 -20.08
N HIS A 374 45.94 -51.36 -19.26
CA HIS A 374 44.67 -50.72 -18.94
C HIS A 374 44.84 -49.38 -18.18
N ILE A 375 45.94 -49.23 -17.42
CA ILE A 375 46.25 -47.97 -16.71
C ILE A 375 46.81 -46.90 -17.66
N LYS A 376 47.51 -47.29 -18.74
CA LYS A 376 47.98 -46.36 -19.77
C LYS A 376 46.83 -45.85 -20.63
N GLU A 377 45.93 -46.74 -21.05
CA GLU A 377 44.79 -46.42 -21.91
C GLU A 377 43.85 -45.38 -21.28
N VAL A 378 43.52 -45.54 -19.99
CA VAL A 378 42.62 -44.60 -19.27
C VAL A 378 43.21 -43.19 -19.15
N ARG A 379 44.54 -43.05 -19.03
CA ARG A 379 45.20 -41.74 -18.91
C ARG A 379 45.27 -40.98 -20.23
N GLU A 380 45.43 -41.68 -21.35
CA GLU A 380 45.49 -41.05 -22.67
C GLU A 380 44.09 -40.65 -23.17
N ILE A 381 43.08 -41.50 -22.97
CA ILE A 381 41.68 -41.20 -23.31
C ILE A 381 41.15 -40.01 -22.50
N SER A 382 41.43 -39.96 -21.20
CA SER A 382 40.95 -38.86 -20.33
C SER A 382 41.58 -37.49 -20.67
N LYS A 383 42.80 -37.46 -21.22
CA LYS A 383 43.44 -36.21 -21.68
C LYS A 383 42.86 -35.76 -23.02
N ALA A 384 42.68 -36.69 -23.96
CA ALA A 384 42.10 -36.40 -25.27
C ALA A 384 40.65 -35.91 -25.17
N ASP A 385 39.83 -36.50 -24.27
CA ASP A 385 38.44 -36.07 -24.08
C ASP A 385 38.32 -34.67 -23.47
N ARG A 386 39.23 -34.29 -22.56
CA ARG A 386 39.27 -32.93 -21.99
C ARG A 386 39.70 -31.90 -23.02
N GLU A 387 40.74 -32.17 -23.81
CA GLU A 387 41.16 -31.26 -24.89
C GLU A 387 40.07 -31.11 -25.96
N LYS A 388 39.37 -32.19 -26.31
CA LYS A 388 38.23 -32.14 -27.22
C LYS A 388 37.07 -31.33 -26.64
N GLN A 389 36.77 -31.46 -25.35
CA GLN A 389 35.73 -30.65 -24.71
C GLN A 389 36.10 -29.17 -24.68
N VAL A 390 37.35 -28.83 -24.33
CA VAL A 390 37.80 -27.43 -24.30
C VAL A 390 37.73 -26.80 -25.69
N THR A 391 38.18 -27.51 -26.73
CA THR A 391 38.13 -27.01 -28.12
C THR A 391 36.70 -26.84 -28.64
N VAL A 392 35.76 -27.73 -28.29
CA VAL A 392 34.33 -27.57 -28.63
C VAL A 392 33.71 -26.38 -27.90
N LEU A 393 34.02 -26.21 -26.61
CA LEU A 393 33.51 -25.08 -25.81
C LEU A 393 34.03 -23.74 -26.32
N GLU A 394 35.31 -23.64 -26.67
CA GLU A 394 35.88 -22.44 -27.26
C GLU A 394 35.28 -22.12 -28.64
N ALA A 395 35.01 -23.15 -29.45
CA ALA A 395 34.34 -22.98 -30.74
C ALA A 395 32.88 -22.51 -30.57
N GLN A 396 32.15 -23.06 -29.60
CA GLN A 396 30.79 -22.64 -29.27
C GLN A 396 30.77 -21.20 -28.73
N ALA A 397 31.67 -20.85 -27.80
CA ALA A 397 31.75 -19.49 -27.26
C ALA A 397 32.04 -18.44 -28.35
N LYS A 398 32.93 -18.74 -29.31
CA LYS A 398 33.20 -17.86 -30.44
C LYS A 398 32.00 -17.73 -31.38
N ALA A 399 31.31 -18.84 -31.68
CA ALA A 399 30.12 -18.83 -32.52
C ALA A 399 28.96 -18.06 -31.88
N GLU A 400 28.74 -18.22 -30.57
CA GLU A 400 27.73 -17.47 -29.82
C GLU A 400 28.07 -15.98 -29.75
N GLN A 401 29.34 -15.62 -29.52
CA GLN A 401 29.77 -14.22 -29.51
C GLN A 401 29.57 -13.56 -30.89
N GLU A 402 29.86 -14.28 -31.97
CA GLU A 402 29.68 -13.79 -33.33
C GLU A 402 28.20 -13.69 -33.73
N LEU A 403 27.37 -14.66 -33.32
CA LEU A 403 25.91 -14.62 -33.48
C LEU A 403 25.32 -13.42 -32.75
N VAL A 404 25.68 -13.19 -31.49
CA VAL A 404 25.18 -12.05 -30.70
C VAL A 404 25.61 -10.73 -31.32
N LYS A 405 26.84 -10.64 -31.82
CA LYS A 405 27.33 -9.45 -32.54
C LYS A 405 26.54 -9.20 -33.82
N GLN A 406 26.27 -10.25 -34.62
CA GLN A 406 25.51 -10.13 -35.86
C GLN A 406 24.04 -9.78 -35.61
N VAL A 407 23.39 -10.38 -34.60
CA VAL A 407 22.01 -10.07 -34.22
C VAL A 407 21.91 -8.64 -33.71
N LYS A 408 22.82 -8.19 -32.84
CA LYS A 408 22.82 -6.81 -32.35
C LYS A 408 23.09 -5.79 -33.45
N GLN A 409 23.95 -6.12 -34.40
CA GLN A 409 24.22 -5.27 -35.55
C GLN A 409 23.03 -5.23 -36.52
N ALA A 410 22.32 -6.35 -36.71
CA ALA A 410 21.08 -6.40 -37.49
C ALA A 410 19.94 -5.63 -36.82
N GLU A 411 19.75 -5.76 -35.51
CA GLU A 411 18.77 -4.98 -34.73
C GLU A 411 19.07 -3.48 -34.79
N ALA A 412 20.34 -3.09 -34.66
CA ALA A 412 20.75 -1.69 -34.77
C ALA A 412 20.51 -1.13 -36.18
N ASN A 413 20.79 -1.93 -37.23
CA ASN A 413 20.52 -1.54 -38.61
C ASN A 413 19.02 -1.46 -38.90
N GLU A 414 18.19 -2.35 -38.35
CA GLU A 414 16.74 -2.31 -38.49
C GLU A 414 16.15 -1.07 -37.81
N GLN A 415 16.64 -0.72 -36.61
CA GLN A 415 16.23 0.50 -35.92
C GLN A 415 16.66 1.75 -36.68
N ALA A 416 17.89 1.80 -37.19
CA ALA A 416 18.38 2.90 -38.02
C ALA A 416 17.51 3.08 -39.28
N ALA A 417 17.20 1.99 -39.99
CA ALA A 417 16.35 2.02 -41.18
C ALA A 417 14.91 2.45 -40.87
N LYS A 418 14.35 2.05 -39.72
CA LYS A 418 13.03 2.51 -39.26
C LYS A 418 13.03 4.01 -38.99
N HIS A 419 14.06 4.53 -38.33
CA HIS A 419 14.18 5.96 -38.06
C HIS A 419 14.40 6.77 -39.34
N GLU A 420 15.21 6.28 -40.28
CA GLU A 420 15.41 6.90 -41.59
C GLU A 420 14.12 6.90 -42.43
N ALA A 421 13.34 5.82 -42.42
CA ALA A 421 12.04 5.76 -43.07
C ALA A 421 11.04 6.78 -42.48
N VAL A 422 11.04 6.93 -41.15
CA VAL A 422 10.22 7.93 -40.45
C VAL A 422 10.68 9.35 -40.82
N GLU A 423 11.99 9.61 -40.83
CA GLU A 423 12.55 10.91 -41.24
C GLU A 423 12.14 11.29 -42.67
N ILE A 424 12.27 10.36 -43.63
CA ILE A 424 11.86 10.58 -45.02
C ILE A 424 10.35 10.86 -45.09
N SER A 425 9.52 10.14 -44.34
CA SER A 425 8.08 10.37 -44.31
C SER A 425 7.71 11.74 -43.74
N ILE A 426 8.40 12.20 -42.69
CA ILE A 426 8.21 13.52 -42.08
C ILE A 426 8.64 14.62 -43.06
N ILE A 427 9.79 14.46 -43.72
CA ILE A 427 10.27 15.42 -44.72
C ILE A 427 9.33 15.47 -45.94
N ALA A 428 8.82 14.32 -46.40
CA ALA A 428 7.87 14.24 -47.50
C ALA A 428 6.54 14.92 -47.13
N GLN A 429 6.03 14.68 -45.92
CA GLN A 429 4.83 15.31 -45.40
C GLN A 429 5.00 16.82 -45.25
N ALA A 430 6.13 17.27 -44.69
CA ALA A 430 6.45 18.69 -44.56
C ALA A 430 6.55 19.40 -45.93
N LYS A 431 7.10 18.73 -46.95
CA LYS A 431 7.13 19.24 -48.33
C LYS A 431 5.75 19.32 -48.96
N LEU A 432 4.89 18.34 -48.71
CA LEU A 432 3.50 18.33 -49.18
C LEU A 432 2.72 19.49 -48.55
N GLU A 433 2.86 19.69 -47.25
CA GLU A 433 2.22 20.80 -46.52
C GLU A 433 2.75 22.17 -46.96
N ALA A 434 4.06 22.30 -47.19
CA ALA A 434 4.64 23.52 -47.74
C ALA A 434 4.08 23.83 -49.14
N ALA A 435 4.03 22.83 -50.03
CA ALA A 435 3.48 22.98 -51.37
C ALA A 435 1.97 23.30 -51.34
N ALA A 436 1.21 22.73 -50.40
CA ALA A 436 -0.21 23.03 -50.21
C ALA A 436 -0.41 24.48 -49.75
N LYS A 437 0.38 24.96 -48.77
CA LYS A 437 0.33 26.35 -48.31
C LYS A 437 0.73 27.33 -49.41
N ASP A 438 1.73 27.01 -50.23
CA ASP A 438 2.10 27.82 -51.40
C ASP A 438 0.99 27.83 -52.47
N ALA A 439 0.29 26.72 -52.66
CA ALA A 439 -0.84 26.64 -53.57
C ALA A 439 -2.03 27.47 -53.07
N ASP A 440 -2.32 27.43 -51.76
CA ASP A 440 -3.36 28.24 -51.13
C ASP A 440 -3.02 29.73 -51.17
N ALA A 441 -1.76 30.10 -50.91
CA ALA A 441 -1.27 31.47 -51.05
C ALA A 441 -1.40 31.98 -52.50
N LYS A 442 -1.07 31.15 -53.50
CA LYS A 442 -1.28 31.47 -54.91
C LYS A 442 -2.76 31.58 -55.28
N LYS A 443 -3.62 30.74 -54.70
CA LYS A 443 -5.09 30.84 -54.87
C LYS A 443 -5.62 32.15 -54.31
N GLN A 444 -5.16 32.56 -53.13
CA GLN A 444 -5.56 33.83 -52.52
C GLN A 444 -5.04 35.04 -53.31
N LEU A 445 -3.80 34.98 -53.81
CA LEU A 445 -3.27 36.01 -54.71
C LEU A 445 -4.05 36.06 -56.03
N ALA A 446 -4.39 34.91 -56.62
CA ALA A 446 -5.20 34.83 -57.83
C ALA A 446 -6.62 35.37 -57.60
N GLN A 447 -7.23 35.10 -56.44
CA GLN A 447 -8.52 35.69 -56.05
C GLN A 447 -8.42 37.20 -55.81
N GLY A 448 -7.29 37.68 -55.27
CA GLY A 448 -7.00 39.12 -55.15
C GLY A 448 -6.90 39.80 -56.52
N VAL A 449 -6.17 39.19 -57.46
CA VAL A 449 -6.07 39.66 -58.84
C VAL A 449 -7.41 39.56 -59.59
N GLU A 450 -8.18 38.48 -59.40
CA GLU A 450 -9.54 38.36 -59.94
C GLU A 450 -10.46 39.45 -59.37
N ALA A 451 -10.33 39.82 -58.10
CA ALA A 451 -11.12 40.89 -57.50
C ALA A 451 -10.72 42.27 -58.04
N GLU A 452 -9.42 42.50 -58.28
CA GLU A 452 -8.91 43.73 -58.91
C GLU A 452 -9.33 43.83 -60.39
N GLU A 453 -9.20 42.74 -61.16
CA GLU A 453 -9.64 42.69 -62.56
C GLU A 453 -11.16 42.68 -62.69
N ALA A 454 -11.93 42.08 -61.77
CA ALA A 454 -13.39 42.12 -61.80
C ALA A 454 -13.95 43.53 -61.62
N ALA A 455 -13.24 44.41 -60.89
CA ALA A 455 -13.58 45.83 -60.79
C ALA A 455 -13.38 46.55 -62.13
N MET A 456 -12.39 46.15 -62.94
CA MET A 456 -12.12 46.70 -64.27
C MET A 456 -12.99 46.05 -65.36
N GLY A 457 -13.28 44.76 -65.24
CA GLY A 457 -14.06 43.94 -66.16
C GLY A 457 -15.57 44.22 -66.15
N LEU A 458 -16.12 44.79 -65.07
CA LEU A 458 -17.51 45.28 -65.05
C LEU A 458 -17.75 46.42 -66.06
N ALA A 459 -16.71 47.16 -66.45
CA ALA A 459 -16.78 48.14 -67.52
C ALA A 459 -16.68 47.51 -68.93
N GLU A 460 -15.91 46.42 -69.10
CA GLU A 460 -15.81 45.72 -70.40
C GLU A 460 -16.95 44.72 -70.67
N ALA A 461 -17.52 44.10 -69.63
CA ALA A 461 -18.58 43.10 -69.74
C ALA A 461 -19.92 43.69 -70.22
N THR A 462 -20.16 44.98 -69.97
CA THR A 462 -21.33 45.71 -70.52
C THR A 462 -21.20 45.92 -72.03
N VAL A 463 -19.98 46.08 -72.54
CA VAL A 463 -19.70 46.22 -73.99
C VAL A 463 -19.72 44.87 -74.71
N ARG A 464 -19.28 43.78 -74.04
CA ARG A 464 -19.28 42.43 -74.61
C ARG A 464 -20.65 41.74 -74.63
N LYS A 465 -21.53 42.03 -73.64
CA LYS A 465 -22.92 41.53 -73.65
C LYS A 465 -23.71 42.00 -74.88
N ALA A 466 -23.42 43.20 -75.40
CA ALA A 466 -24.00 43.68 -76.65
C ALA A 466 -23.46 42.98 -77.91
N LYS A 467 -22.33 42.26 -77.81
CA LYS A 467 -21.71 41.51 -78.93
C LYS A 467 -22.12 40.03 -78.96
N ALA A 468 -22.39 39.41 -77.81
CA ALA A 468 -22.68 37.98 -77.71
C ALA A 468 -24.12 37.58 -78.14
N GLU A 469 -25.09 38.51 -78.12
CA GLU A 469 -26.45 38.25 -78.64
C GLU A 469 -26.50 38.08 -80.18
N ALA A 470 -25.41 38.41 -80.88
CA ALA A 470 -25.28 38.20 -82.33
C ALA A 470 -24.66 36.83 -82.69
N ASP A 471 -23.75 36.30 -81.86
CA ASP A 471 -22.99 35.07 -82.15
C ASP A 471 -23.76 33.79 -81.77
N GLU A 472 -24.82 33.91 -80.96
CA GLU A 472 -25.69 32.79 -80.53
C GLU A 472 -26.46 32.14 -81.69
N LYS A 473 -26.59 32.83 -82.83
CA LYS A 473 -27.34 32.33 -84.00
C LYS A 473 -26.52 31.52 -85.00
N GLU A 474 -25.20 31.54 -84.93
CA GLU A 474 -24.35 30.78 -85.89
C GLU A 474 -23.88 29.41 -85.37
N GLY A 475 -23.93 29.18 -84.05
CA GLY A 475 -23.54 27.90 -83.45
C GLY A 475 -24.54 26.74 -83.62
N LEU A 476 -25.77 27.03 -84.02
CA LEU A 476 -26.89 26.07 -84.06
C LEU A 476 -26.85 25.08 -85.24
N ILE A 477 -25.92 25.25 -86.19
CA ILE A 477 -25.87 24.42 -87.41
C ILE A 477 -24.70 23.42 -87.39
N LEU A 478 -23.65 23.65 -86.60
CA LEU A 478 -22.48 22.76 -86.57
C LEU A 478 -22.62 21.57 -85.61
N ALA A 479 -23.55 21.62 -84.65
CA ALA A 479 -23.77 20.52 -83.68
C ALA A 479 -24.72 19.42 -84.19
N ARG A 480 -25.39 19.62 -85.33
CA ARG A 480 -26.45 18.71 -85.81
C ARG A 480 -25.94 17.51 -86.62
N ILE A 481 -24.66 17.49 -87.00
CA ILE A 481 -24.09 16.46 -87.89
C ILE A 481 -23.23 15.43 -87.14
N SER A 482 -22.75 15.73 -85.92
CA SER A 482 -21.97 14.78 -85.11
C SER A 482 -22.81 13.93 -84.13
N ALA A 483 -24.12 14.16 -84.07
CA ALA A 483 -24.97 13.65 -82.99
C ALA A 483 -25.53 12.22 -83.20
N GLU A 484 -25.56 11.65 -84.41
CA GLU A 484 -26.41 10.46 -84.63
C GLU A 484 -25.71 9.09 -84.64
N GLN A 485 -24.40 9.00 -84.44
CA GLN A 485 -23.71 7.68 -84.44
C GLN A 485 -22.93 7.33 -83.16
N GLY A 486 -22.79 8.24 -82.19
CA GLY A 486 -22.12 7.96 -80.90
C GLY A 486 -23.06 7.71 -79.70
N LEU A 487 -24.36 7.96 -79.82
CA LEU A 487 -25.25 8.14 -78.67
C LEU A 487 -25.84 6.85 -78.05
N ALA A 488 -25.61 5.67 -78.62
CA ALA A 488 -26.18 4.43 -78.08
C ALA A 488 -25.19 3.63 -77.22
N GLU A 489 -23.89 3.61 -77.57
CA GLU A 489 -22.89 2.83 -76.82
C GLU A 489 -22.15 3.66 -75.76
N ALA A 490 -21.93 4.97 -76.00
CA ALA A 490 -21.29 5.85 -75.03
C ALA A 490 -22.16 6.09 -73.78
N LYS A 491 -23.49 6.21 -73.92
CA LYS A 491 -24.40 6.51 -72.80
C LYS A 491 -24.47 5.41 -71.75
N VAL A 492 -24.24 4.14 -72.12
CA VAL A 492 -24.29 3.02 -71.17
C VAL A 492 -22.97 2.91 -70.39
N ILE A 493 -21.85 3.29 -71.01
CA ILE A 493 -20.52 3.31 -70.38
C ILE A 493 -20.36 4.57 -69.52
N GLU A 494 -20.78 5.75 -69.99
CA GLU A 494 -20.80 6.99 -69.20
C GLU A 494 -21.72 6.89 -67.98
N ALA A 495 -22.91 6.30 -68.11
CA ALA A 495 -23.82 6.17 -66.97
C ALA A 495 -23.27 5.24 -65.88
N LYS A 496 -22.53 4.19 -66.26
CA LYS A 496 -21.89 3.26 -65.30
C LYS A 496 -20.60 3.84 -64.71
N ALA A 497 -19.79 4.54 -65.51
CA ALA A 497 -18.58 5.22 -65.05
C ALA A 497 -18.92 6.41 -64.13
N ALA A 498 -19.91 7.23 -64.47
CA ALA A 498 -20.33 8.37 -63.65
C ALA A 498 -21.00 7.95 -62.34
N ALA A 499 -21.64 6.77 -62.28
CA ALA A 499 -22.18 6.22 -61.03
C ALA A 499 -21.08 5.68 -60.11
N LEU A 500 -20.10 4.95 -60.66
CA LEU A 500 -18.93 4.43 -59.93
C LEU A 500 -18.00 5.55 -59.47
N GLU A 501 -17.79 6.57 -60.30
CA GLU A 501 -16.96 7.74 -59.96
C GLU A 501 -17.66 8.61 -58.91
N LYS A 502 -18.98 8.82 -58.99
CA LYS A 502 -19.72 9.51 -57.93
C LYS A 502 -19.71 8.74 -56.62
N GLN A 503 -19.90 7.41 -56.64
CA GLN A 503 -19.81 6.59 -55.43
C GLN A 503 -18.40 6.60 -54.84
N GLY A 504 -17.37 6.41 -55.66
CA GLY A 504 -15.97 6.47 -55.25
C GLY A 504 -15.55 7.85 -54.72
N LEU A 505 -16.01 8.94 -55.34
CA LEU A 505 -15.75 10.31 -54.88
C LEU A 505 -16.52 10.63 -53.59
N THR A 506 -17.73 10.10 -53.40
CA THR A 506 -18.46 10.28 -52.13
C THR A 506 -17.84 9.44 -51.01
N GLU A 507 -17.42 8.21 -51.27
CA GLU A 507 -16.76 7.36 -50.27
C GLU A 507 -15.38 7.90 -49.93
N ALA A 508 -14.60 8.36 -50.92
CA ALA A 508 -13.32 9.03 -50.68
C ALA A 508 -13.49 10.33 -49.90
N LYS A 509 -14.49 11.17 -50.22
CA LYS A 509 -14.79 12.39 -49.44
C LYS A 509 -15.25 12.08 -48.02
N ILE A 510 -16.11 11.08 -47.81
CA ILE A 510 -16.57 10.68 -46.47
C ILE A 510 -15.41 10.10 -45.65
N LEU A 511 -14.51 9.35 -46.29
CA LEU A 511 -13.32 8.78 -45.65
C LEU A 511 -12.29 9.86 -45.35
N GLU A 512 -12.05 10.80 -46.26
CA GLU A 512 -11.21 11.98 -46.05
C GLU A 512 -11.76 12.90 -44.95
N GLU A 513 -13.08 13.11 -44.91
CA GLU A 513 -13.73 13.95 -43.90
C GLU A 513 -13.74 13.25 -42.53
N LYS A 514 -13.91 11.92 -42.47
CA LYS A 514 -13.74 11.15 -41.23
C LYS A 514 -12.30 11.15 -40.74
N LEU A 515 -11.33 10.88 -41.62
CA LEU A 515 -9.92 10.85 -41.25
C LEU A 515 -9.40 12.23 -40.88
N SER A 516 -9.84 13.30 -41.54
CA SER A 516 -9.49 14.67 -41.18
C SER A 516 -10.18 15.15 -39.90
N ALA A 517 -11.42 14.72 -39.62
CA ALA A 517 -12.08 14.97 -38.34
C ALA A 517 -11.38 14.24 -37.19
N GLN A 518 -10.95 13.00 -37.42
CA GLN A 518 -10.22 12.19 -36.44
C GLN A 518 -8.81 12.73 -36.21
N ALA A 519 -8.07 13.08 -37.27
CA ALA A 519 -6.76 13.71 -37.19
C ALA A 519 -6.82 15.07 -36.48
N ARG A 520 -7.82 15.91 -36.76
CA ARG A 520 -8.02 17.18 -36.01
C ARG A 520 -8.38 16.95 -34.55
N GLY A 521 -9.11 15.88 -34.24
CA GLY A 521 -9.40 15.46 -32.86
C GLY A 521 -8.13 15.04 -32.12
N ASP A 522 -7.35 14.16 -32.74
CA ASP A 522 -6.11 13.62 -32.19
C ASP A 522 -5.01 14.69 -32.10
N GLU A 523 -4.92 15.61 -33.06
CA GLU A 523 -4.02 16.75 -33.05
C GLU A 523 -4.38 17.75 -31.95
N ARG A 524 -5.68 18.05 -31.74
CA ARG A 524 -6.10 18.90 -30.62
C ARG A 524 -5.83 18.26 -29.26
N ILE A 525 -6.04 16.94 -29.14
CA ILE A 525 -5.71 16.19 -27.92
C ILE A 525 -4.19 16.15 -27.71
N GLY A 526 -3.42 15.97 -28.78
CA GLY A 526 -1.95 15.97 -28.77
C GLY A 526 -1.38 17.33 -28.39
N MET A 527 -1.88 18.42 -28.98
CA MET A 527 -1.51 19.79 -28.64
C MET A 527 -1.90 20.13 -27.20
N ALA A 528 -3.11 19.79 -26.75
CA ALA A 528 -3.54 20.02 -25.38
C ALA A 528 -2.68 19.26 -24.35
N LYS A 529 -2.27 18.03 -24.69
CA LYS A 529 -1.34 17.25 -23.85
C LYS A 529 0.06 17.85 -23.86
N ALA A 530 0.56 18.31 -25.00
CA ALA A 530 1.89 18.92 -25.12
C ALA A 530 1.96 20.28 -24.43
N THR A 531 0.90 21.09 -24.48
CA THR A 531 0.81 22.34 -23.73
C THR A 531 0.70 22.08 -22.24
N ALA A 532 -0.10 21.08 -21.83
CA ALA A 532 -0.22 20.71 -20.41
C ALA A 532 1.10 20.18 -19.83
N THR A 533 1.83 19.33 -20.56
CA THR A 533 3.14 18.83 -20.10
C THR A 533 4.20 19.92 -20.10
N LYS A 534 4.16 20.86 -21.07
CA LYS A 534 5.05 22.04 -21.07
C LYS A 534 4.74 22.98 -19.90
N GLU A 535 3.47 23.25 -19.62
CA GLU A 535 3.05 24.10 -18.49
C GLU A 535 3.37 23.45 -17.15
N GLN A 536 3.18 22.14 -17.02
CA GLN A 536 3.61 21.37 -15.84
C GLN A 536 5.13 21.42 -15.66
N GLY A 537 5.91 21.18 -16.72
CA GLY A 537 7.36 21.27 -16.65
C GLY A 537 7.87 22.67 -16.30
N LEU A 538 7.19 23.73 -16.76
CA LEU A 538 7.50 25.12 -16.38
C LEU A 538 7.10 25.41 -14.94
N ALA A 539 5.96 24.90 -14.47
CA ALA A 539 5.54 25.03 -13.08
C ALA A 539 6.52 24.33 -12.13
N ASP A 540 6.93 23.10 -12.46
CA ASP A 540 7.90 22.35 -11.68
C ASP A 540 9.26 23.05 -11.66
N ALA A 541 9.72 23.57 -12.80
CA ALA A 541 10.96 24.36 -12.86
C ALA A 541 10.88 25.65 -12.03
N LEU A 542 9.74 26.33 -12.01
CA LEU A 542 9.52 27.53 -11.19
C LEU A 542 9.51 27.19 -9.70
N VAL A 543 8.85 26.09 -9.30
CA VAL A 543 8.83 25.62 -7.91
C VAL A 543 10.22 25.25 -7.43
N ILE A 544 11.00 24.53 -8.25
CA ILE A 544 12.39 24.18 -7.95
C ILE A 544 13.24 25.45 -7.81
N ARG A 545 13.08 26.41 -8.73
CA ARG A 545 13.80 27.69 -8.68
C ARG A 545 13.46 28.45 -7.40
N GLU A 546 12.17 28.59 -7.07
CA GLU A 546 11.76 29.30 -5.86
C GLU A 546 12.25 28.61 -4.59
N ARG A 547 12.19 27.28 -4.53
CA ARG A 547 12.73 26.50 -3.41
C ARG A 547 14.23 26.74 -3.25
N LEU A 548 15.01 26.66 -4.32
CA LEU A 548 16.46 26.92 -4.28
C LEU A 548 16.77 28.36 -3.91
N THR A 549 15.98 29.35 -4.36
CA THR A 549 16.17 30.74 -3.94
C THR A 549 15.79 30.96 -2.47
N ALA A 550 14.76 30.30 -1.97
CA ALA A 550 14.37 30.36 -0.56
C ALA A 550 15.43 29.68 0.33
N GLU A 551 15.96 28.54 -0.08
CA GLU A 551 17.08 27.87 0.58
C GLU A 551 18.33 28.74 0.58
N ALA A 552 18.68 29.37 -0.55
CA ALA A 552 19.82 30.28 -0.63
C ALA A 552 19.66 31.50 0.29
N ASN A 553 18.49 32.13 0.30
CA ASN A 553 18.21 33.27 1.18
C ASN A 553 18.22 32.85 2.66
N GLY A 554 17.61 31.71 2.99
CA GLY A 554 17.62 31.17 4.35
C GLY A 554 19.04 30.82 4.83
N LEU A 555 19.91 30.32 3.94
CA LEU A 555 21.32 30.12 4.23
C LEU A 555 22.04 31.45 4.48
N VAL A 556 21.81 32.47 3.66
CA VAL A 556 22.41 33.81 3.85
C VAL A 556 22.01 34.40 5.19
N GLU A 557 20.73 34.35 5.55
CA GLU A 557 20.22 34.81 6.85
C GLU A 557 20.83 34.00 8.00
N LYS A 558 20.96 32.68 7.84
CA LYS A 558 21.60 31.81 8.84
C LYS A 558 23.07 32.12 9.02
N PHE A 559 23.81 32.38 7.95
CA PHE A 559 25.22 32.79 8.02
C PHE A 559 25.39 34.17 8.65
N GLN A 560 24.48 35.11 8.41
CA GLN A 560 24.47 36.41 9.08
C GLN A 560 24.18 36.26 10.57
N ALA A 561 23.19 35.43 10.95
CA ALA A 561 22.87 35.12 12.32
C ALA A 561 24.07 34.48 13.04
N LEU A 562 24.69 33.47 12.44
CA LEU A 562 25.93 32.85 12.93
C LEU A 562 27.05 33.88 13.09
N GLY A 563 27.20 34.81 12.15
CA GLY A 563 28.18 35.90 12.23
C GLY A 563 28.03 36.76 13.49
N THR A 564 26.80 36.98 13.96
CA THR A 564 26.49 37.79 15.15
C THR A 564 26.57 37.04 16.49
N MET A 565 26.73 35.71 16.48
CA MET A 565 26.76 34.90 17.70
C MET A 565 28.14 34.86 18.37
N ASN A 566 28.14 34.66 19.70
CA ASN A 566 29.36 34.44 20.48
C ASN A 566 29.93 33.02 20.28
N GLU A 567 31.20 32.82 20.59
CA GLU A 567 31.95 31.58 20.33
C GLU A 567 31.36 30.35 21.04
N GLN A 568 30.81 30.52 22.25
CA GLN A 568 30.11 29.43 22.96
C GLN A 568 28.80 29.02 22.28
N SER A 569 28.03 29.97 21.75
CA SER A 569 26.77 29.66 21.05
C SER A 569 27.04 29.00 19.71
N LYS A 570 28.10 29.42 19.00
CA LYS A 570 28.55 28.76 17.76
C LYS A 570 28.92 27.31 18.01
N ASN A 571 29.72 27.02 19.03
CA ASN A 571 30.11 25.64 19.35
C ASN A 571 28.91 24.77 19.74
N HIS A 572 27.91 25.33 20.44
CA HIS A 572 26.68 24.61 20.75
C HIS A 572 25.82 24.36 19.50
N GLU A 573 25.73 25.33 18.60
CA GLU A 573 25.00 25.19 17.35
C GLU A 573 25.69 24.21 16.39
N GLU A 574 27.01 24.23 16.27
CA GLU A 574 27.80 23.24 15.53
C GLU A 574 27.60 21.83 16.09
N PHE A 575 27.60 21.68 17.42
CA PHE A 575 27.31 20.40 18.06
C PHE A 575 25.89 19.91 17.77
N ARG A 576 24.89 20.81 17.84
CA ARG A 576 23.51 20.47 17.48
C ARG A 576 23.39 20.05 16.02
N LEU A 577 24.03 20.79 15.11
CA LEU A 577 24.05 20.46 13.68
C LEU A 577 24.74 19.14 13.39
N ALA A 578 25.80 18.80 14.12
CA ALA A 578 26.46 17.50 14.02
C ALA A 578 25.54 16.36 14.47
N LEU A 579 24.79 16.55 15.57
CA LEU A 579 23.78 15.59 16.02
C LEU A 579 22.61 15.44 15.03
N ASP A 580 22.09 16.55 14.52
CA ASP A 580 21.00 16.55 13.54
C ASP A 580 21.44 15.83 12.25
N LYS A 581 22.65 16.09 11.75
CA LYS A 581 23.23 15.36 10.60
C LYS A 581 23.45 13.88 10.91
N GLY A 582 23.92 13.53 12.10
CA GLY A 582 24.09 12.14 12.51
C GLY A 582 22.76 11.39 12.55
N LEU A 583 21.70 12.05 13.04
CA LEU A 583 20.34 11.50 13.05
C LEU A 583 19.81 11.31 11.61
N GLU A 584 20.03 12.29 10.73
CA GLU A 584 19.61 12.21 9.33
C GLU A 584 20.33 11.05 8.59
N GLN A 585 21.64 10.90 8.80
CA GLN A 585 22.41 9.77 8.27
C GLN A 585 21.90 8.43 8.81
N ALA A 586 21.58 8.35 10.10
CA ALA A 586 21.03 7.14 10.70
C ALA A 586 19.66 6.78 10.11
N LEU A 587 18.77 7.75 9.92
CA LEU A 587 17.46 7.54 9.29
C LEU A 587 17.59 7.12 7.83
N ALA A 588 18.48 7.75 7.07
CA ALA A 588 18.76 7.37 5.69
C ALA A 588 19.34 5.95 5.60
N GLY A 589 20.23 5.57 6.52
CA GLY A 589 20.75 4.20 6.64
C GLY A 589 19.65 3.19 6.98
N ILE A 590 18.73 3.52 7.88
CA ILE A 590 17.57 2.67 8.20
C ILE A 590 16.64 2.51 6.98
N ALA A 591 16.39 3.59 6.25
CA ALA A 591 15.57 3.56 5.04
C ALA A 591 16.20 2.67 3.94
N ALA A 592 17.51 2.83 3.70
CA ALA A 592 18.25 1.98 2.78
C ALA A 592 18.21 0.50 3.22
N ASN A 593 18.41 0.22 4.51
CA ASN A 593 18.32 -1.15 5.04
C ASN A 593 16.92 -1.75 4.88
N LYS A 594 15.86 -0.94 5.00
CA LYS A 594 14.48 -1.36 4.77
C LYS A 594 14.24 -1.73 3.30
N GLU A 595 14.74 -0.93 2.36
CA GLU A 595 14.65 -1.25 0.92
C GLU A 595 15.44 -2.50 0.57
N ILE A 596 16.68 -2.63 1.05
CA ILE A 596 17.50 -3.83 0.85
C ILE A 596 16.80 -5.06 1.47
N ALA A 597 16.16 -4.92 2.64
CA ALA A 597 15.39 -6.02 3.24
C ALA A 597 14.18 -6.42 2.39
N LYS A 598 13.49 -5.45 1.79
CA LYS A 598 12.36 -5.69 0.90
C LYS A 598 12.79 -6.39 -0.38
N GLU A 599 13.82 -5.87 -1.06
CA GLU A 599 14.35 -6.48 -2.29
C GLU A 599 14.91 -7.89 -2.03
N GLN A 600 15.62 -8.10 -0.92
CA GLN A 600 16.08 -9.45 -0.54
C GLN A 600 14.93 -10.40 -0.24
N ALA A 601 13.86 -9.94 0.41
CA ALA A 601 12.67 -10.75 0.62
C ALA A 601 11.98 -11.11 -0.70
N GLU A 602 11.93 -10.19 -1.66
CA GLU A 602 11.39 -10.45 -3.01
C GLU A 602 12.26 -11.44 -3.79
N VAL A 603 13.59 -11.30 -3.74
CA VAL A 603 14.53 -12.25 -4.36
C VAL A 603 14.42 -13.64 -3.73
N LEU A 604 14.34 -13.73 -2.40
CA LEU A 604 14.15 -15.00 -1.69
C LEU A 604 12.79 -15.62 -2.03
N ALA A 605 11.71 -14.84 -2.06
CA ALA A 605 10.38 -15.31 -2.43
C ALA A 605 10.36 -15.84 -3.87
N ALA A 606 10.99 -15.14 -4.82
CA ALA A 606 11.12 -15.59 -6.20
C ALA A 606 11.96 -16.88 -6.30
N ALA A 607 13.07 -16.97 -5.56
CA ALA A 607 13.93 -18.15 -5.51
C ALA A 607 13.20 -19.38 -4.93
N PHE A 608 12.47 -19.22 -3.82
CA PHE A 608 11.67 -20.29 -3.23
C PHE A 608 10.47 -20.69 -4.10
N SER A 609 9.84 -19.74 -4.81
CA SER A 609 8.73 -20.05 -5.72
C SER A 609 9.15 -20.95 -6.89
N LYS A 610 10.42 -20.90 -7.29
CA LYS A 610 10.98 -21.67 -8.40
C LYS A 610 11.74 -22.92 -7.96
N ALA A 611 12.04 -23.07 -6.67
CA ALA A 611 12.78 -24.20 -6.14
C ALA A 611 11.82 -25.33 -5.69
N ASN A 612 11.96 -26.51 -6.27
CA ASN A 612 11.30 -27.72 -5.77
C ASN A 612 12.10 -28.28 -4.58
N ILE A 613 11.61 -28.02 -3.36
CA ILE A 613 12.24 -28.51 -2.13
C ILE A 613 11.53 -29.79 -1.68
N GLU A 614 12.14 -30.95 -1.92
CA GLU A 614 11.72 -32.22 -1.33
C GLU A 614 12.32 -32.36 0.08
N ILE A 615 11.47 -32.26 1.11
CA ILE A 615 11.87 -32.46 2.49
C ILE A 615 11.71 -33.95 2.84
N VAL A 616 12.81 -34.69 2.84
CA VAL A 616 12.83 -36.10 3.26
C VAL A 616 13.08 -36.18 4.78
N GLY A 617 11.98 -36.31 5.53
CA GLY A 617 11.83 -36.88 6.88
C GLY A 617 12.89 -36.65 7.99
N GLY A 618 12.47 -36.01 9.08
CA GLY A 618 12.59 -36.64 10.41
C GLY A 618 13.50 -36.04 11.49
N ASN A 619 14.02 -34.81 11.39
CA ASN A 619 14.73 -34.19 12.50
C ASN A 619 14.35 -32.70 12.70
N ASP A 620 13.86 -32.35 13.90
CA ASP A 620 13.52 -30.99 14.36
C ASP A 620 14.68 -29.97 14.24
N ASN A 621 15.90 -30.47 14.03
CA ASN A 621 17.09 -29.65 13.84
C ASN A 621 17.17 -28.99 12.46
N PHE A 622 16.56 -29.55 11.41
CA PHE A 622 16.63 -28.94 10.07
C PHE A 622 15.76 -27.69 9.98
N PHE A 623 14.53 -27.75 10.48
CA PHE A 623 13.64 -26.58 10.55
C PHE A 623 14.26 -25.47 11.42
N ASN A 624 14.83 -25.83 12.57
CA ASN A 624 15.50 -24.88 13.46
C ASN A 624 16.81 -24.31 12.87
N SER A 625 17.57 -25.08 12.11
CA SER A 625 18.79 -24.59 11.46
C SER A 625 18.47 -23.74 10.23
N PHE A 626 17.43 -24.10 9.48
CA PHE A 626 16.91 -23.34 8.34
C PHE A 626 16.29 -22.02 8.79
N SER A 627 15.44 -22.04 9.83
CA SER A 627 14.85 -20.83 10.40
C SER A 627 15.91 -19.92 11.04
N LYS A 628 16.91 -20.49 11.74
CA LYS A 628 18.06 -19.72 12.25
C LYS A 628 18.91 -19.13 11.12
N ALA A 629 19.16 -19.85 10.03
CA ALA A 629 19.91 -19.32 8.89
C ALA A 629 19.20 -18.14 8.21
N ILE A 630 17.86 -18.17 8.14
CA ILE A 630 17.04 -17.04 7.64
C ILE A 630 17.05 -15.87 8.64
N THR A 631 17.07 -16.15 9.94
CA THR A 631 16.95 -15.13 10.99
C THR A 631 18.29 -14.45 11.33
N ILE A 632 19.42 -15.15 11.18
CA ILE A 632 20.77 -14.70 11.58
C ILE A 632 21.49 -13.88 10.50
N GLY A 633 20.81 -13.51 9.40
CA GLY A 633 21.42 -12.69 8.35
C GLY A 633 21.55 -11.20 8.65
N LYS A 634 20.81 -10.60 9.62
CA LYS A 634 20.57 -9.15 9.54
C LYS A 634 20.27 -8.32 10.81
N ALA A 635 20.51 -8.83 12.02
CA ALA A 635 20.08 -8.10 13.23
C ALA A 635 21.19 -7.37 14.03
N ILE A 636 22.49 -7.58 13.77
CA ILE A 636 23.52 -7.18 14.77
C ILE A 636 24.61 -6.21 14.26
N GLU A 637 24.68 -5.87 12.97
CA GLU A 637 25.86 -5.14 12.48
C GLU A 637 25.66 -3.63 12.22
N GLY A 638 24.42 -3.14 12.17
CA GLY A 638 24.14 -1.76 11.74
C GLY A 638 24.10 -0.67 12.82
N THR A 639 24.08 -1.01 14.11
CA THR A 639 23.78 -0.02 15.17
C THR A 639 24.77 0.01 16.34
N VAL A 640 25.79 -0.85 16.36
CA VAL A 640 26.66 -1.06 17.54
C VAL A 640 28.06 -0.44 17.40
N ASN A 641 28.49 -0.08 16.18
CA ASN A 641 29.86 0.40 15.93
C ASN A 641 30.00 1.92 15.75
N GLU A 642 28.90 2.68 15.59
CA GLU A 642 28.96 4.11 15.22
C GLU A 642 28.88 5.07 16.42
N SER A 643 28.47 4.62 17.62
CA SER A 643 28.29 5.51 18.78
C SER A 643 28.97 4.99 20.05
N PRO A 644 30.06 5.63 20.52
CA PRO A 644 30.75 5.27 21.77
C PRO A 644 29.87 5.50 23.02
N VAL A 645 28.84 6.34 22.92
CA VAL A 645 27.88 6.60 24.00
C VAL A 645 26.89 5.45 24.14
N LEU A 646 26.48 4.81 23.04
CA LEU A 646 25.61 3.63 23.08
C LEU A 646 26.35 2.38 23.58
N GLN A 647 27.64 2.22 23.25
CA GLN A 647 28.47 1.15 23.81
C GLN A 647 28.62 1.26 25.32
N SER A 648 28.87 2.45 25.85
CA SER A 648 28.99 2.67 27.29
C SER A 648 27.65 2.51 28.02
N ALA A 649 26.54 2.96 27.43
CA ALA A 649 25.20 2.75 27.98
C ALA A 649 24.82 1.26 27.99
N LEU A 650 25.10 0.52 26.92
CA LEU A 650 24.83 -0.91 26.83
C LEU A 650 25.71 -1.73 27.79
N GLN A 651 26.98 -1.39 27.95
CA GLN A 651 27.85 -1.99 28.97
C GLN A 651 27.38 -1.69 30.39
N THR A 652 26.87 -0.49 30.65
CA THR A 652 26.32 -0.09 31.96
C THR A 652 25.03 -0.84 32.27
N VAL A 653 24.21 -1.11 31.25
CA VAL A 653 22.99 -1.91 31.39
C VAL A 653 23.31 -3.39 31.54
N LEU A 654 24.26 -3.94 30.78
CA LEU A 654 24.72 -5.33 30.92
C LEU A 654 25.36 -5.59 32.29
N SER A 655 26.17 -4.66 32.80
CA SER A 655 26.78 -4.77 34.13
C SER A 655 25.77 -4.62 35.28
N ARG A 656 24.66 -3.90 35.07
CA ARG A 656 23.54 -3.86 36.02
C ARG A 656 22.66 -5.11 35.98
N ILE A 657 22.49 -5.73 34.81
CA ILE A 657 21.68 -6.95 34.66
C ILE A 657 22.45 -8.18 35.17
N ALA A 658 23.78 -8.20 35.06
CA ALA A 658 24.65 -9.28 35.54
C ALA A 658 25.02 -9.19 37.04
N GLY A 659 24.06 -8.77 37.88
CA GLY A 659 24.28 -8.29 39.24
C GLY A 659 25.32 -9.03 40.10
N ASN A 660 26.14 -8.23 40.80
CA ASN A 660 26.83 -8.66 42.01
C ASN A 660 26.53 -7.63 43.12
N ASP A 661 25.79 -8.07 44.13
CA ASP A 661 25.50 -7.36 45.37
C ASP A 661 26.78 -7.24 46.19
N LYS A 662 27.19 -5.99 46.50
CA LYS A 662 27.89 -5.55 47.73
C LYS A 662 28.37 -4.11 47.58
N ASP A 663 27.61 -3.17 48.13
CA ASP A 663 28.02 -2.36 49.28
C ASP A 663 27.14 -1.12 49.41
N SER A 664 26.32 -1.14 50.45
CA SER A 664 25.65 0.02 51.03
C SER A 664 26.66 0.92 51.76
N ASN A 665 26.40 2.23 51.72
CA ASN A 665 27.01 3.34 52.47
C ASN A 665 28.26 4.03 51.87
N ASN A 666 28.06 5.14 51.15
CA ASN A 666 28.48 6.46 51.65
C ASN A 666 27.96 7.62 50.77
N LYS A 667 27.30 8.57 51.42
CA LYS A 667 27.28 10.03 51.22
C LYS A 667 27.40 10.62 49.81
N GLY A 668 26.39 11.42 49.46
CA GLY A 668 26.47 12.39 48.37
C GLY A 668 27.61 13.39 48.58
N ASN A 669 28.47 13.50 47.56
CA ASN A 669 29.21 14.70 47.15
C ASN A 669 30.16 14.44 45.95
N SER A 670 29.74 13.71 44.90
CA SER A 670 30.64 13.40 43.77
C SER A 670 30.29 14.06 42.43
N VAL A 671 29.08 14.59 42.25
CA VAL A 671 28.63 15.07 40.92
C VAL A 671 29.43 16.29 40.42
N ASN A 672 30.05 17.08 41.30
CA ASN A 672 30.82 18.27 40.91
C ASN A 672 32.33 18.05 40.71
N THR A 673 32.87 16.89 41.08
CA THR A 673 34.30 16.58 40.95
C THR A 673 34.62 15.91 39.62
N ASP A 674 33.71 15.06 39.12
CA ASP A 674 33.93 14.28 37.90
C ASP A 674 33.83 15.14 36.62
N LEU A 675 32.97 16.16 36.62
CA LEU A 675 32.89 17.14 35.52
C LEU A 675 34.14 18.03 35.42
N LYS A 676 34.78 18.37 36.55
CA LYS A 676 36.05 19.12 36.57
C LYS A 676 37.24 18.26 36.14
N ALA A 677 37.22 16.96 36.40
CA ALA A 677 38.25 16.03 35.96
C ALA A 677 38.18 15.79 34.44
N LEU A 678 36.97 15.62 33.89
CA LEU A 678 36.73 15.48 32.45
C LEU A 678 37.11 16.74 31.65
N ALA A 679 36.78 17.93 32.16
CA ALA A 679 37.17 19.19 31.52
C ALA A 679 38.71 19.38 31.46
N LYS A 680 39.44 18.86 32.44
CA LYS A 680 40.90 18.99 32.51
C LYS A 680 41.63 17.99 31.60
N GLN A 681 41.00 16.86 31.29
CA GLN A 681 41.57 15.81 30.43
C GLN A 681 41.40 16.11 28.93
N PHE A 682 40.41 16.92 28.54
CA PHE A 682 40.24 17.40 27.16
C PHE A 682 41.01 18.69 26.84
N LEU A 683 41.51 19.41 27.86
CA LEU A 683 42.28 20.65 27.69
C LEU A 683 43.79 20.43 27.43
N SER A 684 44.29 19.20 27.43
CA SER A 684 45.69 18.90 27.06
C SER A 684 45.77 18.34 25.64
N SER A 685 45.98 19.24 24.68
CA SER A 685 46.40 18.93 23.31
C SER A 685 47.72 18.15 23.29
N PRO A 686 47.88 17.12 22.45
CA PRO A 686 49.16 16.79 21.85
C PRO A 686 49.22 17.38 20.44
N ASP A 687 50.20 18.26 20.25
CA ASP A 687 50.67 18.74 18.96
C ASP A 687 51.01 17.61 17.99
N ASN A 688 50.87 17.94 16.69
CA ASN A 688 51.66 17.47 15.55
C ASN A 688 51.60 15.98 15.16
N GLN A 689 50.91 15.67 14.06
CA GLN A 689 51.56 15.28 12.79
C GLN A 689 50.52 15.04 11.66
N SER A 690 50.88 15.58 10.48
CA SER A 690 50.26 15.57 9.14
C SER A 690 48.90 16.24 8.95
#